data_AF-A0A7J9PUC7-F1
#
_entry.id   AF-A0A7J9PUC7-F1
#
_cell.length_a   1.000
_cell.length_b   1.000
_cell.length_c   1.000
_cell.angle_alpha   90.00
_cell.angle_beta   90.00
_cell.angle_gamma   90.00
#
_symmetry.space_group_name_H-M   'P 1'
#
loop_
_entity.id
_entity.type
_entity.pdbx_description
1 polymer ?
#
loop_
_entity_poly.entity_id
_entity_poly.type
_entity_poly.pdbx_seq_one_letter_code
_entity_poly.pdbx_strand_id
1 'polypeptide(L)'
;MLHVSASKEMSEYFKDILSDVSNLYNLAEDCRKNGYDVTDHVEIPLAKDMADRVEGIVGPKNVAERIRELVSELGKEPAALEIAKEIVEGKFGEFNREVGAEQAVRTALAVITEGIVAAPLEGIAHVKIKKNNDGSEYLAIYFAGPIRSAGGTAQALAVLVGDYVRKNMGLDRFKPTEDEVERYGEEVDLYQSEVTTFQYQPKAEEIRVAVRNISVEITGEATDDVEVSGHRDLPRVETNQIRGGALLALVEGVLLKAPKILRHVDKLGIEGWNWLKELKSKKEEVIEEFEEEKDEFNYEDEEDLSQYEDYEVEAVTKFIGEVIAGRPVFSHPSKKGGFRLRYGRSRNTGFATDGFHPAIMYLVDDFMAVGTQLKTERPGKATCVVPVDSIEGPIIKLNDGSVLKIDTVEKAKQYKDEVEEILFLGDILVNYGDFLENNHTVLPSSWCTEWYEKILKSQNLEYTEEFIKNPGQKEAVNYAKITKTPLHPKYTYFWHDISKENISTLRSWVIGGNYNQSNDSWELNYNPEDAEISNVKRHLELIGCPHRVSEGKVEIFEYYPLLYSLGYDFDEKRDTIDNIDEKLQNTKNNMHFINTIAPFEIRRNAYIYIGARMGRPEKAASRKMKPPVNGLFPIGNAGALVRLINKAVEEGKTDEIEIANVKCSCGNISLYRTCPFCGNSVEPTGPSRIKLPIKEYWYKTLENLKINKPGDIKCIKGMTSKDKIIEPLEKAVLRAKHNVYVFKDGTTRFDCTDVPVTHFKPVEIHVPIEKLKSLGYLKDIHGNPLENEDQVLELKVQDVIVPESCMDYFLNVSGFIDDLLEKYYKKDRFYNVNTRENLVGHLIIGMAPHTSAGMVGRIIGYSNANVGYAHPYFHASKRRNCDGDEDAFFLLLDAFMNFSKRFMPDKRGGQMDAPLVLTTILDPKEVDGEVHNMDSMWEYPLEFYEKSLEGIAPKEIKKIMETIEDRLDKDSQYEGIGYTHETSKIDEGPLVCAYKTLGSMMEKTSAQLAVAKKIRATDERDVAEKVIQTHFVPDLIGNLRAFSRQGVRCKCGAKYRRMPLKGVCRKCGSRLILTVSKGAVEKYMDVSQTMAEKYNASDYIKQRLEIIKSGIDSLFVNDKRKQVKIEDFFK
;
A
#
# COMPACT_ATOMS: atom_id res chain seq x y z
N MET A 1 5.86 -33.28 14.29
CA MET A 1 7.02 -32.36 14.21
C MET A 1 6.54 -31.09 13.54
N LEU A 2 7.05 -29.94 13.98
CA LEU A 2 6.93 -28.70 13.20
C LEU A 2 7.73 -28.90 11.91
N HIS A 3 7.25 -28.37 10.79
CA HIS A 3 7.93 -28.49 9.49
C HIS A 3 8.98 -27.38 9.27
N VAL A 4 9.05 -26.42 10.21
CA VAL A 4 9.95 -25.26 10.15
C VAL A 4 11.13 -25.41 11.12
N SER A 5 12.28 -24.87 10.72
CA SER A 5 13.48 -24.74 11.57
C SER A 5 13.29 -23.60 12.56
N ALA A 6 13.33 -23.84 13.87
CA ALA A 6 13.02 -22.81 14.85
C ALA A 6 13.69 -23.11 16.20
N SER A 7 13.98 -22.04 16.95
CA SER A 7 14.42 -22.15 18.35
C SER A 7 13.42 -22.98 19.18
N LYS A 8 13.86 -23.47 20.35
CA LYS A 8 12.97 -24.20 21.27
C LYS A 8 11.80 -23.32 21.72
N GLU A 9 12.04 -22.04 21.99
CA GLU A 9 11.02 -21.10 22.44
C GLU A 9 9.98 -20.84 21.35
N MET A 10 10.44 -20.57 20.12
CA MET A 10 9.54 -20.38 18.98
C MET A 10 8.77 -21.65 18.63
N SER A 11 9.38 -22.82 18.81
CA SER A 11 8.72 -24.11 18.65
C SER A 11 7.60 -24.35 19.68
N GLU A 12 7.74 -23.84 20.90
CA GLU A 12 6.68 -23.88 21.92
C GLU A 12 5.55 -22.91 21.54
N TYR A 13 5.90 -21.69 21.12
CA TYR A 13 4.93 -20.72 20.60
C TYR A 13 4.05 -21.28 19.47
N PHE A 14 4.63 -21.92 18.46
CA PHE A 14 3.84 -22.51 17.37
C PHE A 14 2.96 -23.69 17.83
N LYS A 15 3.41 -24.48 18.81
CA LYS A 15 2.57 -25.56 19.37
C LYS A 15 1.34 -25.01 20.08
N ASP A 16 1.49 -23.92 20.81
CA ASP A 16 0.38 -23.27 21.50
C ASP A 16 -0.65 -22.75 20.50
N ILE A 17 -0.20 -22.02 19.46
CA ILE A 17 -1.08 -21.55 18.37
C ILE A 17 -1.82 -22.73 17.70
N LEU A 18 -1.11 -23.81 17.35
CA LEU A 18 -1.72 -24.99 16.73
C LEU A 18 -2.76 -25.67 17.62
N SER A 19 -2.48 -25.75 18.93
CA SER A 19 -3.41 -26.31 19.92
C SER A 19 -4.70 -25.48 19.97
N ASP A 20 -4.58 -24.16 20.03
CA ASP A 20 -5.72 -23.25 20.08
C ASP A 20 -6.54 -23.26 18.77
N VAL A 21 -5.87 -23.28 17.61
CA VAL A 21 -6.53 -23.46 16.31
C VAL A 21 -7.31 -24.77 16.30
N SER A 22 -6.72 -25.87 16.75
CA SER A 22 -7.36 -27.20 16.77
C SER A 22 -8.59 -27.22 17.68
N ASN A 23 -8.50 -26.61 18.86
CA ASN A 23 -9.62 -26.49 19.79
C ASN A 23 -10.81 -25.72 19.18
N LEU A 24 -10.52 -24.58 18.56
CA LEU A 24 -11.53 -23.75 17.88
C LEU A 24 -12.15 -24.46 16.68
N TYR A 25 -11.34 -25.16 15.89
CA TYR A 25 -11.80 -25.93 14.74
C TYR A 25 -12.76 -27.05 15.17
N ASN A 26 -12.40 -27.81 16.21
CA ASN A 26 -13.24 -28.88 16.76
C ASN A 26 -14.58 -28.34 17.31
N LEU A 27 -14.55 -27.20 18.02
CA LEU A 27 -15.78 -26.55 18.49
C LEU A 27 -16.70 -26.15 17.34
N ALA A 28 -16.16 -25.55 16.28
CA ALA A 28 -16.92 -25.16 15.10
C ALA A 28 -17.47 -26.39 14.35
N GLU A 29 -16.67 -27.44 14.21
CA GLU A 29 -17.05 -28.71 13.58
C GLU A 29 -18.23 -29.37 14.32
N ASP A 30 -18.19 -29.40 15.66
CA ASP A 30 -19.28 -29.90 16.49
C ASP A 30 -20.56 -29.08 16.35
N CYS A 31 -20.45 -27.76 16.14
CA CYS A 31 -21.60 -26.90 15.88
C CYS A 31 -22.20 -27.18 14.49
N ARG A 32 -21.35 -27.34 13.46
CA ARG A 32 -21.77 -27.59 12.07
C ARG A 32 -22.51 -28.92 11.93
N LYS A 33 -22.05 -29.97 12.62
CA LYS A 33 -22.68 -31.31 12.64
C LYS A 33 -24.14 -31.32 13.12
N ASN A 34 -24.59 -30.28 13.84
CA ASN A 34 -26.00 -30.13 14.21
C ASN A 34 -26.92 -29.93 13.00
N GLY A 35 -26.39 -29.64 11.80
CA GLY A 35 -27.18 -29.52 10.56
C GLY A 35 -27.99 -28.22 10.45
N TYR A 36 -27.62 -27.21 11.25
CA TYR A 36 -28.27 -25.89 11.27
C TYR A 36 -27.73 -24.92 10.21
N ASP A 37 -26.54 -25.20 9.68
CA ASP A 37 -25.90 -24.42 8.63
C ASP A 37 -26.11 -25.05 7.25
N VAL A 38 -25.57 -24.38 6.24
CA VAL A 38 -25.63 -24.82 4.84
C VAL A 38 -24.83 -26.10 4.59
N THR A 39 -23.86 -26.37 5.45
CA THR A 39 -22.93 -27.51 5.43
C THR A 39 -22.79 -28.06 6.84
N ASP A 40 -22.43 -29.34 6.96
CA ASP A 40 -22.30 -30.08 8.23
C ASP A 40 -20.86 -30.20 8.74
N HIS A 41 -19.91 -29.54 8.08
CA HIS A 41 -18.49 -29.48 8.41
C HIS A 41 -17.96 -28.05 8.21
N VAL A 42 -16.81 -27.74 8.79
CA VAL A 42 -16.10 -26.48 8.56
C VAL A 42 -15.54 -26.46 7.13
N GLU A 43 -15.86 -25.40 6.37
CA GLU A 43 -15.50 -25.29 4.94
C GLU A 43 -14.13 -24.65 4.67
N ILE A 44 -13.44 -24.18 5.72
CA ILE A 44 -12.10 -23.56 5.65
C ILE A 44 -11.06 -24.63 6.02
N PRO A 45 -10.43 -25.33 5.06
CA PRO A 45 -9.38 -26.29 5.36
C PRO A 45 -8.15 -25.62 5.98
N LEU A 46 -7.51 -26.34 6.89
CA LEU A 46 -6.20 -25.96 7.46
C LEU A 46 -5.09 -26.46 6.53
N ALA A 47 -4.13 -25.59 6.23
CA ALA A 47 -2.93 -25.92 5.47
C ALA A 47 -1.68 -25.71 6.33
N LYS A 48 -0.76 -26.67 6.29
CA LYS A 48 0.51 -26.56 7.00
C LYS A 48 1.51 -25.72 6.23
N ASP A 49 1.54 -25.90 4.91
CA ASP A 49 2.53 -25.35 4.00
C ASP A 49 1.90 -24.99 2.64
N MET A 50 2.73 -24.51 1.71
CA MET A 50 2.34 -24.15 0.35
C MET A 50 1.72 -25.32 -0.41
N ALA A 51 2.25 -26.52 -0.23
CA ALA A 51 1.78 -27.71 -0.93
C ALA A 51 0.33 -28.07 -0.53
N ASP A 52 0.02 -28.02 0.76
CA ASP A 52 -1.35 -28.19 1.27
C ASP A 52 -2.28 -27.08 0.76
N ARG A 53 -1.80 -25.82 0.66
CA ARG A 53 -2.58 -24.71 0.08
C ARG A 53 -2.94 -24.99 -1.38
N VAL A 54 -1.97 -25.40 -2.19
CA VAL A 54 -2.18 -25.71 -3.61
C VAL A 54 -3.20 -26.84 -3.76
N GLU A 55 -3.04 -27.93 -3.00
CA GLU A 55 -3.99 -29.04 -3.03
C GLU A 55 -5.39 -28.63 -2.57
N GLY A 56 -5.50 -27.84 -1.49
CA GLY A 56 -6.77 -27.39 -0.93
C GLY A 56 -7.54 -26.41 -1.81
N ILE A 57 -6.84 -25.62 -2.63
CA ILE A 57 -7.44 -24.62 -3.52
C ILE A 57 -7.75 -25.21 -4.89
N VAL A 58 -6.76 -25.81 -5.56
CA VAL A 58 -6.87 -26.24 -6.96
C VAL A 58 -6.70 -27.75 -7.16
N GLY A 59 -6.13 -28.48 -6.21
CA GLY A 59 -5.79 -29.89 -6.40
C GLY A 59 -4.68 -30.12 -7.45
N PRO A 60 -4.59 -31.32 -8.06
CA PRO A 60 -5.40 -32.52 -7.80
C PRO A 60 -5.08 -33.18 -6.46
N LYS A 61 -5.88 -34.17 -6.05
CA LYS A 61 -5.65 -34.90 -4.79
C LYS A 61 -4.27 -35.58 -4.79
N ASN A 62 -3.61 -35.58 -3.63
CA ASN A 62 -2.26 -36.14 -3.40
C ASN A 62 -1.13 -35.40 -4.14
N VAL A 63 -1.37 -34.21 -4.69
CA VAL A 63 -0.31 -33.42 -5.34
C VAL A 63 0.65 -32.80 -4.32
N ALA A 64 0.21 -32.58 -3.07
CA ALA A 64 1.00 -31.88 -2.07
C ALA A 64 2.33 -32.61 -1.76
N GLU A 65 2.31 -33.93 -1.56
CA GLU A 65 3.54 -34.70 -1.28
C GLU A 65 4.56 -34.55 -2.41
N ARG A 66 4.09 -34.63 -3.66
CA ARG A 66 4.95 -34.50 -4.82
C ARG A 66 5.50 -33.09 -5.03
N ILE A 67 4.70 -32.06 -4.72
CA ILE A 67 5.16 -30.67 -4.72
C ILE A 67 6.31 -30.49 -3.73
N ARG A 68 6.20 -31.02 -2.49
CA ARG A 68 7.26 -30.91 -1.48
C ARG A 68 8.58 -31.52 -1.96
N GLU A 69 8.51 -32.73 -2.52
CA GLU A 69 9.68 -33.41 -3.09
C GLU A 69 10.36 -32.54 -4.16
N LEU A 70 9.62 -32.15 -5.18
CA LEU A 70 10.18 -31.42 -6.33
C LEU A 70 10.67 -30.02 -5.96
N VAL A 71 9.99 -29.31 -5.06
CA VAL A 71 10.42 -27.98 -4.62
C VAL A 71 11.72 -28.06 -3.83
N SER A 72 11.90 -29.11 -3.02
CA SER A 72 13.15 -29.31 -2.28
C SER A 72 14.34 -29.62 -3.19
N GLU A 73 14.11 -30.32 -4.32
CA GLU A 73 15.16 -30.71 -5.26
C GLU A 73 15.47 -29.63 -6.32
N LEU A 74 14.43 -29.01 -6.89
CA LEU A 74 14.53 -28.17 -8.09
C LEU A 74 14.23 -26.68 -7.82
N GLY A 75 13.64 -26.36 -6.66
CA GLY A 75 13.06 -25.06 -6.36
C GLY A 75 11.66 -24.88 -6.96
N LYS A 76 11.02 -23.75 -6.61
CA LYS A 76 9.59 -23.49 -6.84
C LYS A 76 9.17 -23.50 -8.32
N GLU A 77 9.77 -22.66 -9.16
CA GLU A 77 9.34 -22.50 -10.55
C GLU A 77 9.62 -23.74 -11.42
N PRO A 78 10.80 -24.40 -11.31
CA PRO A 78 11.02 -25.67 -12.00
C PRO A 78 10.08 -26.78 -11.53
N ALA A 79 9.83 -26.89 -10.22
CA ALA A 79 8.88 -27.86 -9.68
C ALA A 79 7.47 -27.65 -10.23
N ALA A 80 7.01 -26.40 -10.38
CA ALA A 80 5.70 -26.10 -10.95
C ALA A 80 5.54 -26.66 -12.38
N LEU A 81 6.58 -26.58 -13.21
CA LEU A 81 6.56 -27.11 -14.58
C LEU A 81 6.58 -28.63 -14.60
N GLU A 82 7.41 -29.27 -13.77
CA GLU A 82 7.45 -30.73 -13.69
C GLU A 82 6.11 -31.27 -13.16
N ILE A 83 5.49 -30.64 -12.16
CA ILE A 83 4.14 -30.99 -11.69
C ILE A 83 3.11 -30.85 -12.82
N ALA A 84 3.14 -29.77 -13.61
CA ALA A 84 2.23 -29.61 -14.76
C ALA A 84 2.39 -30.74 -15.78
N LYS A 85 3.63 -31.16 -16.05
CA LYS A 85 3.93 -32.30 -16.92
C LYS A 85 3.41 -33.62 -16.34
N GLU A 86 3.68 -33.90 -15.07
CA GLU A 86 3.21 -35.11 -14.40
C GLU A 86 1.67 -35.22 -14.36
N ILE A 87 0.96 -34.10 -14.28
CA ILE A 87 -0.50 -34.04 -14.38
C ILE A 87 -0.99 -34.46 -15.77
N VAL A 88 -0.40 -33.93 -16.85
CA VAL A 88 -0.82 -34.30 -18.21
C VAL A 88 -0.35 -35.69 -18.66
N GLU A 89 0.71 -36.22 -18.03
CA GLU A 89 1.14 -37.62 -18.17
C GLU A 89 0.23 -38.61 -17.41
N GLY A 90 -0.70 -38.11 -16.59
CA GLY A 90 -1.69 -38.92 -15.88
C GLY A 90 -1.22 -39.50 -14.54
N LYS A 91 -0.10 -39.02 -13.97
CA LYS A 91 0.42 -39.53 -12.68
C LYS A 91 -0.54 -39.30 -11.49
N PHE A 92 -1.43 -38.32 -11.59
CA PHE A 92 -2.42 -37.96 -10.55
C PHE A 92 -3.85 -38.39 -10.91
N GLY A 93 -4.00 -39.31 -11.86
CA GLY A 93 -5.29 -39.78 -12.39
C GLY A 93 -5.47 -39.48 -13.87
N GLU A 94 -6.39 -40.20 -14.52
CA GLU A 94 -6.72 -39.97 -15.93
C GLU A 94 -7.71 -38.81 -16.07
N PHE A 95 -7.32 -37.79 -16.82
CA PHE A 95 -8.16 -36.64 -17.17
C PHE A 95 -8.44 -36.63 -18.68
N ASN A 96 -9.59 -36.07 -19.07
CA ASN A 96 -9.78 -35.65 -20.46
C ASN A 96 -8.71 -34.62 -20.83
N ARG A 97 -8.21 -34.60 -22.08
CA ARG A 97 -7.10 -33.73 -22.53
C ARG A 97 -7.26 -32.26 -22.10
N GLU A 98 -8.42 -31.64 -22.32
CA GLU A 98 -8.67 -30.25 -21.90
C GLU A 98 -8.68 -30.07 -20.38
N VAL A 99 -9.29 -31.01 -19.65
CA VAL A 99 -9.38 -30.97 -18.18
C VAL A 99 -8.00 -31.16 -17.55
N GLY A 100 -7.19 -32.07 -18.09
CA GLY A 100 -5.80 -32.27 -17.67
C GLY A 100 -4.94 -31.04 -17.94
N ALA A 101 -5.09 -30.40 -19.11
CA ALA A 101 -4.40 -29.16 -19.43
C ALA A 101 -4.81 -28.02 -18.48
N GLU A 102 -6.11 -27.87 -18.21
CA GLU A 102 -6.61 -26.86 -17.28
C GLU A 102 -6.08 -27.10 -15.86
N GLN A 103 -6.15 -28.34 -15.37
CA GLN A 103 -5.64 -28.72 -14.06
C GLN A 103 -4.14 -28.45 -13.95
N ALA A 104 -3.35 -28.81 -14.97
CA ALA A 104 -1.92 -28.58 -15.00
C ALA A 104 -1.56 -27.08 -14.92
N VAL A 105 -2.24 -26.23 -15.71
CA VAL A 105 -1.99 -24.78 -15.70
C VAL A 105 -2.40 -24.17 -14.35
N ARG A 106 -3.55 -24.57 -13.79
CA ARG A 106 -4.02 -24.07 -12.47
C ARG A 106 -3.09 -24.49 -11.35
N THR A 107 -2.69 -25.76 -11.28
CA THR A 107 -1.78 -26.26 -10.24
C THR A 107 -0.40 -25.60 -10.33
N ALA A 108 0.19 -25.50 -11.52
CA ALA A 108 1.47 -24.82 -11.68
C ALA A 108 1.40 -23.34 -11.31
N LEU A 109 0.35 -22.63 -11.74
CA LEU A 109 0.17 -21.23 -11.35
C LEU A 109 -0.03 -21.09 -9.84
N ALA A 110 -0.73 -22.02 -9.20
CA ALA A 110 -0.88 -22.05 -7.75
C ALA A 110 0.47 -22.28 -7.04
N VAL A 111 1.31 -23.19 -7.51
CA VAL A 111 2.67 -23.38 -6.96
C VAL A 111 3.52 -22.11 -7.11
N ILE A 112 3.50 -21.48 -8.28
CA ILE A 112 4.24 -20.23 -8.56
C ILE A 112 3.79 -19.09 -7.65
N THR A 113 2.51 -19.06 -7.33
CA THR A 113 1.89 -18.02 -6.48
C THR A 113 1.71 -18.48 -5.02
N GLU A 114 2.37 -19.57 -4.63
CA GLU A 114 2.36 -20.19 -3.30
C GLU A 114 0.97 -20.52 -2.73
N GLY A 115 -0.05 -20.62 -3.60
CA GLY A 115 -1.43 -20.86 -3.22
C GLY A 115 -2.04 -19.73 -2.37
N ILE A 116 -1.52 -18.50 -2.46
CA ILE A 116 -2.02 -17.36 -1.66
C ILE A 116 -3.08 -16.56 -2.42
N VAL A 117 -2.81 -16.27 -3.70
CA VAL A 117 -3.68 -15.41 -4.53
C VAL A 117 -4.82 -16.21 -5.16
N ALA A 118 -5.96 -15.54 -5.43
CA ALA A 118 -7.12 -16.19 -6.06
C ALA A 118 -6.98 -16.43 -7.57
N ALA A 119 -5.88 -15.97 -8.18
CA ALA A 119 -5.67 -16.01 -9.64
C ALA A 119 -5.72 -17.42 -10.28
N PRO A 120 -5.19 -18.49 -9.65
CA PRO A 120 -5.35 -19.85 -10.18
C PRO A 120 -6.81 -20.31 -10.29
N LEU A 121 -7.72 -19.74 -9.50
CA LEU A 121 -9.17 -20.03 -9.56
C LEU A 121 -9.91 -19.07 -10.49
N GLU A 122 -9.72 -17.77 -10.27
CA GLU A 122 -10.55 -16.71 -10.85
C GLU A 122 -9.92 -16.06 -12.08
N GLY A 123 -8.59 -16.08 -12.19
CA GLY A 123 -7.83 -15.45 -13.28
C GLY A 123 -7.73 -16.32 -14.53
N ILE A 124 -7.77 -17.65 -14.39
CA ILE A 124 -7.90 -18.59 -15.51
C ILE A 124 -9.38 -18.97 -15.64
N ALA A 125 -10.00 -18.58 -16.74
CA ALA A 125 -11.38 -18.87 -17.00
C ALA A 125 -11.61 -20.34 -17.36
N HIS A 126 -10.86 -20.83 -18.34
CA HIS A 126 -10.79 -22.23 -18.79
C HIS A 126 -9.60 -22.40 -19.75
N VAL A 127 -9.22 -23.64 -20.03
CA VAL A 127 -8.19 -23.99 -21.03
C VAL A 127 -8.81 -24.87 -22.12
N LYS A 128 -8.54 -24.57 -23.39
CA LYS A 128 -9.14 -25.24 -24.55
C LYS A 128 -8.11 -25.70 -25.55
N ILE A 129 -8.45 -26.77 -26.29
CA ILE A 129 -7.68 -27.22 -27.44
C ILE A 129 -8.44 -26.80 -28.70
N LYS A 130 -7.83 -25.92 -29.49
CA LYS A 130 -8.42 -25.34 -30.72
C LYS A 130 -7.60 -25.75 -31.94
N LYS A 131 -8.09 -25.43 -33.14
CA LYS A 131 -7.45 -25.80 -34.42
C LYS A 131 -6.99 -24.58 -35.20
N ASN A 132 -5.79 -24.65 -35.76
CA ASN A 132 -5.28 -23.70 -36.72
C ASN A 132 -5.93 -23.89 -38.10
N ASN A 133 -5.70 -22.94 -39.02
CA ASN A 133 -6.19 -23.02 -40.40
C ASN A 133 -5.66 -24.24 -41.17
N ASP A 134 -4.51 -24.78 -40.78
CA ASP A 134 -3.92 -26.01 -41.34
C ASP A 134 -4.46 -27.29 -40.67
N GLY A 135 -5.41 -27.18 -39.73
CA GLY A 135 -6.01 -28.28 -38.99
C GLY A 135 -5.22 -28.77 -37.78
N SER A 136 -4.02 -28.24 -37.53
CA SER A 136 -3.21 -28.59 -36.35
C SER A 136 -3.87 -28.12 -35.05
N GLU A 137 -3.76 -28.93 -33.99
CA GLU A 137 -4.30 -28.60 -32.67
C GLU A 137 -3.31 -27.77 -31.84
N TYR A 138 -3.78 -26.73 -31.17
CA TYR A 138 -2.99 -25.85 -30.31
C TYR A 138 -3.75 -25.54 -29.00
N LEU A 139 -3.04 -25.00 -28.00
CA LEU A 139 -3.61 -24.66 -26.69
C LEU A 139 -4.03 -23.18 -26.60
N ALA A 140 -5.24 -22.93 -26.09
CA ALA A 140 -5.77 -21.61 -25.80
C ALA A 140 -6.08 -21.44 -24.31
N ILE A 141 -5.58 -20.37 -23.71
CA ILE A 141 -5.81 -20.04 -22.31
C ILE A 141 -6.74 -18.84 -22.25
N TYR A 142 -7.89 -19.00 -21.60
CA TYR A 142 -8.85 -17.92 -21.42
C TYR A 142 -8.55 -17.22 -20.10
N PHE A 143 -8.01 -16.01 -20.16
CA PHE A 143 -7.75 -15.17 -19.00
C PHE A 143 -8.98 -14.32 -18.66
N ALA A 144 -9.19 -14.07 -17.37
CA ALA A 144 -10.22 -13.18 -16.85
C ALA A 144 -9.60 -11.98 -16.12
N GLY A 145 -10.35 -10.89 -15.97
CA GLY A 145 -9.89 -9.66 -15.30
C GLY A 145 -9.21 -9.86 -13.93
N PRO A 146 -9.67 -10.79 -13.05
CA PRO A 146 -8.99 -11.09 -11.79
C PRO A 146 -7.52 -11.51 -11.91
N ILE A 147 -7.02 -11.90 -13.10
CA ILE A 147 -5.60 -12.22 -13.29
C ILE A 147 -4.67 -11.03 -12.95
N ARG A 148 -5.19 -9.79 -12.95
CA ARG A 148 -4.42 -8.60 -12.56
C ARG A 148 -3.86 -8.71 -11.14
N SER A 149 -4.59 -9.35 -10.23
CA SER A 149 -4.17 -9.46 -8.82
C SER A 149 -3.00 -10.43 -8.60
N ALA A 150 -2.74 -11.34 -9.54
CA ALA A 150 -1.59 -12.24 -9.49
C ALA A 150 -0.24 -11.50 -9.71
N GLY A 151 -0.30 -10.29 -10.29
CA GLY A 151 0.85 -9.55 -10.79
C GLY A 151 1.36 -10.06 -12.15
N GLY A 152 2.13 -9.20 -12.83
CA GLY A 152 2.66 -9.48 -14.16
C GLY A 152 3.54 -10.73 -14.25
N THR A 153 4.30 -11.05 -13.19
CA THR A 153 5.18 -12.23 -13.22
C THR A 153 4.39 -13.53 -13.25
N ALA A 154 3.32 -13.65 -12.45
CA ALA A 154 2.46 -14.83 -12.47
C ALA A 154 1.68 -14.95 -13.80
N GLN A 155 1.21 -13.82 -14.35
CA GLN A 155 0.59 -13.77 -15.68
C GLN A 155 1.53 -14.31 -16.78
N ALA A 156 2.76 -13.81 -16.79
CA ALA A 156 3.80 -14.24 -17.71
C ALA A 156 4.09 -15.74 -17.60
N LEU A 157 4.28 -16.24 -16.37
CA LEU A 157 4.56 -17.65 -16.14
C LEU A 157 3.38 -18.55 -16.50
N ALA A 158 2.12 -18.10 -16.37
CA ALA A 158 0.97 -18.85 -16.84
C ALA A 158 1.02 -19.13 -18.36
N VAL A 159 1.51 -18.16 -19.16
CA VAL A 159 1.73 -18.35 -20.60
C VAL A 159 2.85 -19.34 -20.86
N LEU A 160 3.96 -19.25 -20.11
CA LEU A 160 5.09 -20.18 -20.22
C LEU A 160 4.69 -21.62 -19.86
N VAL A 161 3.93 -21.79 -18.77
CA VAL A 161 3.36 -23.09 -18.37
C VAL A 161 2.45 -23.63 -19.48
N GLY A 162 1.64 -22.77 -20.10
CA GLY A 162 0.84 -23.14 -21.27
C GLY A 162 1.67 -23.72 -22.41
N ASP A 163 2.77 -23.06 -22.79
CA ASP A 163 3.69 -23.57 -23.81
C ASP A 163 4.37 -24.88 -23.40
N TYR A 164 4.68 -25.05 -22.12
CA TYR A 164 5.26 -26.28 -21.61
C TYR A 164 4.24 -27.44 -21.64
N VAL A 165 3.02 -27.20 -21.17
CA VAL A 165 1.91 -28.17 -21.19
C VAL A 165 1.59 -28.61 -22.61
N ARG A 166 1.46 -27.66 -23.56
CA ARG A 166 1.10 -27.99 -24.94
C ARG A 166 2.17 -28.85 -25.64
N LYS A 167 3.46 -28.60 -25.38
CA LYS A 167 4.57 -29.43 -25.91
C LYS A 167 4.48 -30.86 -25.38
N ASN A 168 4.28 -31.04 -24.08
CA ASN A 168 4.17 -32.37 -23.47
C ASN A 168 2.90 -33.13 -23.90
N MET A 169 1.85 -32.42 -24.33
CA MET A 169 0.64 -33.01 -24.90
C MET A 169 0.73 -33.28 -26.42
N GLY A 170 1.86 -32.98 -27.07
CA GLY A 170 2.04 -33.12 -28.51
C GLY A 170 1.22 -32.15 -29.37
N LEU A 171 0.86 -30.98 -28.82
CA LEU A 171 0.12 -29.93 -29.52
C LEU A 171 1.07 -29.00 -30.31
N ASP A 172 0.63 -28.55 -31.49
CA ASP A 172 1.35 -27.60 -32.33
C ASP A 172 1.27 -26.17 -31.73
N ARG A 173 2.06 -25.25 -32.29
CA ARG A 173 2.02 -23.82 -31.93
C ARG A 173 0.76 -23.15 -32.46
N PHE A 174 0.30 -22.13 -31.74
CA PHE A 174 -0.66 -21.17 -32.26
C PHE A 174 -0.10 -20.44 -33.48
N LYS A 175 -0.93 -20.34 -34.54
CA LYS A 175 -0.60 -19.64 -35.79
C LYS A 175 -1.70 -18.60 -36.04
N PRO A 176 -1.54 -17.35 -35.54
CA PRO A 176 -2.57 -16.31 -35.71
C PRO A 176 -2.70 -15.88 -37.17
N THR A 177 -3.90 -15.48 -37.58
CA THR A 177 -4.11 -14.74 -38.84
C THR A 177 -3.76 -13.27 -38.67
N GLU A 178 -3.51 -12.54 -39.75
CA GLU A 178 -3.23 -11.10 -39.67
C GLU A 178 -4.39 -10.30 -39.03
N ASP A 179 -5.65 -10.68 -39.31
CA ASP A 179 -6.81 -10.06 -38.65
C ASP A 179 -6.83 -10.31 -37.14
N GLU A 180 -6.40 -11.49 -36.68
CA GLU A 180 -6.29 -11.77 -35.25
C GLU A 180 -5.15 -10.95 -34.63
N VAL A 181 -4.03 -10.74 -35.33
CA VAL A 181 -2.92 -9.90 -34.86
C VAL A 181 -3.36 -8.45 -34.71
N GLU A 182 -3.97 -7.86 -35.74
CA GLU A 182 -4.42 -6.46 -35.68
C GLU A 182 -5.57 -6.28 -34.69
N ARG A 183 -6.40 -7.31 -34.46
CA ARG A 183 -7.40 -7.33 -33.37
C ARG A 183 -6.77 -7.11 -31.99
N TYR A 184 -5.60 -7.70 -31.69
CA TYR A 184 -4.92 -7.41 -30.41
C TYR A 184 -4.44 -5.97 -30.34
N GLY A 185 -3.94 -5.41 -31.44
CA GLY A 185 -3.56 -3.99 -31.52
C GLY A 185 -4.73 -3.05 -31.23
N GLU A 186 -5.87 -3.27 -31.92
CA GLU A 186 -7.11 -2.52 -31.71
C GLU A 186 -7.61 -2.64 -30.26
N GLU A 187 -7.62 -3.85 -29.70
CA GLU A 187 -8.05 -4.08 -28.32
C GLU A 187 -7.16 -3.37 -27.28
N VAL A 188 -5.83 -3.35 -27.48
CA VAL A 188 -4.90 -2.65 -26.57
C VAL A 188 -5.16 -1.14 -26.57
N ASP A 189 -5.33 -0.54 -27.74
CA ASP A 189 -5.59 0.90 -27.88
C ASP A 189 -6.96 1.28 -27.29
N LEU A 190 -8.00 0.48 -27.56
CA LEU A 190 -9.34 0.71 -27.01
C LEU A 190 -9.36 0.52 -25.50
N TYR A 191 -8.65 -0.47 -24.97
CA TYR A 191 -8.59 -0.70 -23.53
C TYR A 191 -7.91 0.48 -22.81
N GLN A 192 -6.81 1.02 -23.37
CA GLN A 192 -6.13 2.18 -22.82
C GLN A 192 -6.98 3.46 -22.86
N SER A 193 -7.75 3.65 -23.93
CA SER A 193 -8.53 4.88 -24.13
C SER A 193 -9.88 4.89 -23.42
N GLU A 194 -10.56 3.74 -23.33
CA GLU A 194 -11.95 3.66 -22.83
C GLU A 194 -12.08 2.89 -21.49
N VAL A 195 -11.12 2.05 -21.10
CA VAL A 195 -11.22 1.20 -19.89
C VAL A 195 -10.22 1.61 -18.80
N THR A 196 -8.92 1.36 -19.00
CA THR A 196 -7.86 1.68 -18.03
C THR A 196 -6.49 1.67 -18.70
N THR A 197 -5.55 2.43 -18.12
CA THR A 197 -4.16 2.41 -18.56
C THR A 197 -3.41 1.16 -18.06
N PHE A 198 -2.56 0.61 -18.92
CA PHE A 198 -1.59 -0.42 -18.57
C PHE A 198 -0.39 0.17 -17.80
N GLN A 199 0.30 -0.66 -17.01
CA GLN A 199 1.58 -0.29 -16.39
C GLN A 199 2.71 -0.07 -17.41
N TYR A 200 2.61 -0.74 -18.56
CA TYR A 200 3.54 -0.66 -19.69
C TYR A 200 2.77 -0.22 -20.94
N GLN A 201 3.32 0.70 -21.71
CA GLN A 201 2.71 1.16 -22.97
C GLN A 201 3.51 0.56 -24.13
N PRO A 202 3.09 -0.61 -24.65
CA PRO A 202 3.77 -1.26 -25.76
C PRO A 202 3.53 -0.48 -27.06
N LYS A 203 4.53 -0.47 -27.95
CA LYS A 203 4.34 -0.01 -29.33
C LYS A 203 3.53 -1.04 -30.11
N ALA A 204 2.77 -0.62 -31.12
CA ALA A 204 1.98 -1.52 -31.97
C ALA A 204 2.83 -2.68 -32.55
N GLU A 205 4.08 -2.41 -32.94
CA GLU A 205 4.96 -3.45 -33.47
C GLU A 205 5.40 -4.47 -32.41
N GLU A 206 5.56 -4.06 -31.14
CA GLU A 206 5.85 -5.00 -30.05
C GLU A 206 4.69 -5.98 -29.85
N ILE A 207 3.45 -5.50 -29.98
CA ILE A 207 2.24 -6.33 -29.90
C ILE A 207 2.23 -7.34 -31.05
N ARG A 208 2.49 -6.89 -32.29
CA ARG A 208 2.53 -7.78 -33.46
C ARG A 208 3.58 -8.86 -33.32
N VAL A 209 4.80 -8.50 -32.92
CA VAL A 209 5.89 -9.46 -32.71
C VAL A 209 5.53 -10.45 -31.61
N ALA A 210 4.94 -9.98 -30.50
CA ALA A 210 4.54 -10.88 -29.42
C ALA A 210 3.46 -11.87 -29.87
N VAL A 211 2.36 -11.40 -30.46
CA VAL A 211 1.24 -12.26 -30.87
C VAL A 211 1.68 -13.29 -31.91
N ARG A 212 2.57 -12.93 -32.86
CA ARG A 212 3.08 -13.87 -33.88
C ARG A 212 4.00 -14.96 -33.34
N ASN A 213 4.67 -14.72 -32.22
CA ASN A 213 5.68 -15.62 -31.67
C ASN A 213 5.23 -16.42 -30.44
N ILE A 214 4.22 -15.95 -29.70
CA ILE A 214 3.67 -16.71 -28.58
C ILE A 214 2.97 -17.97 -29.12
N SER A 215 3.40 -19.13 -28.63
CA SER A 215 3.01 -20.45 -29.12
C SER A 215 1.65 -20.95 -28.60
N VAL A 216 1.04 -20.23 -27.66
CA VAL A 216 -0.30 -20.48 -27.12
C VAL A 216 -1.20 -19.28 -27.38
N GLU A 217 -2.50 -19.49 -27.57
CA GLU A 217 -3.43 -18.38 -27.74
C GLU A 217 -3.74 -17.76 -26.37
N ILE A 218 -3.35 -16.49 -26.17
CA ILE A 218 -3.74 -15.68 -25.02
C ILE A 218 -5.10 -15.05 -25.31
N THR A 219 -6.19 -15.69 -24.90
CA THR A 219 -7.56 -15.20 -25.14
C THR A 219 -8.32 -15.04 -23.82
N GLY A 220 -9.62 -14.79 -23.85
CA GLY A 220 -10.41 -14.54 -22.66
C GLY A 220 -11.88 -14.25 -22.97
N GLU A 221 -12.70 -14.28 -21.92
CA GLU A 221 -14.07 -13.79 -21.97
C GLU A 221 -14.09 -12.26 -22.15
N ALA A 222 -15.20 -11.72 -22.66
CA ALA A 222 -15.41 -10.28 -22.71
C ALA A 222 -15.43 -9.69 -21.29
N THR A 223 -14.57 -8.70 -21.03
CA THR A 223 -14.51 -8.05 -19.71
C THR A 223 -15.29 -6.75 -19.68
N ASP A 224 -15.32 -6.03 -20.79
CA ASP A 224 -15.84 -4.67 -20.89
C ASP A 224 -16.79 -4.54 -22.08
N ASP A 225 -17.91 -3.81 -21.89
CA ASP A 225 -18.94 -3.59 -22.92
C ASP A 225 -18.49 -2.52 -23.93
N VAL A 226 -17.33 -2.74 -24.53
CA VAL A 226 -16.71 -1.91 -25.56
C VAL A 226 -16.47 -2.78 -26.79
N GLU A 227 -17.14 -2.43 -27.88
CA GLU A 227 -17.10 -3.18 -29.14
C GLU A 227 -15.87 -2.79 -29.96
N VAL A 228 -15.24 -3.78 -30.59
CA VAL A 228 -14.24 -3.54 -31.63
C VAL A 228 -14.89 -3.18 -32.96
N SER A 229 -14.17 -2.43 -33.78
CA SER A 229 -14.68 -1.82 -35.01
C SER A 229 -14.13 -2.48 -36.27
N GLY A 230 -12.81 -2.76 -36.32
CA GLY A 230 -12.13 -3.25 -37.52
C GLY A 230 -12.20 -4.77 -37.68
N HIS A 231 -11.92 -5.51 -36.60
CA HIS A 231 -11.69 -6.96 -36.69
C HIS A 231 -12.76 -7.76 -35.92
N ARG A 232 -13.98 -7.76 -36.45
CA ARG A 232 -15.17 -8.42 -35.88
C ARG A 232 -15.37 -9.85 -36.41
N ASP A 233 -16.07 -10.66 -35.62
CA ASP A 233 -16.57 -11.99 -35.99
C ASP A 233 -15.48 -12.96 -36.48
N LEU A 234 -14.29 -12.89 -35.85
CA LEU A 234 -13.18 -13.77 -36.17
C LEU A 234 -13.52 -15.21 -35.76
N PRO A 235 -13.26 -16.23 -36.60
CA PRO A 235 -13.72 -17.60 -36.37
C PRO A 235 -13.30 -18.22 -35.03
N ARG A 236 -12.16 -17.77 -34.49
CA ARG A 236 -11.58 -18.27 -33.23
C ARG A 236 -11.78 -17.30 -32.07
N VAL A 237 -12.42 -16.15 -32.25
CA VAL A 237 -12.67 -15.19 -31.16
C VAL A 237 -14.18 -15.08 -30.95
N GLU A 238 -14.67 -15.61 -29.84
CA GLU A 238 -16.11 -15.79 -29.57
C GLU A 238 -16.84 -14.48 -29.21
N THR A 239 -16.11 -13.37 -29.15
CA THR A 239 -16.63 -12.05 -28.77
C THR A 239 -16.11 -10.92 -29.64
N ASN A 240 -16.94 -9.90 -29.83
CA ASN A 240 -16.58 -8.64 -30.46
C ASN A 240 -16.25 -7.54 -29.45
N GLN A 241 -16.11 -7.91 -28.18
CA GLN A 241 -15.79 -6.99 -27.09
C GLN A 241 -14.33 -7.15 -26.65
N ILE A 242 -13.87 -6.20 -25.84
CA ILE A 242 -12.51 -6.21 -25.30
C ILE A 242 -12.32 -7.37 -24.31
N ARG A 243 -11.19 -8.08 -24.45
CA ARG A 243 -10.79 -9.21 -23.58
C ARG A 243 -9.69 -8.76 -22.62
N GLY A 244 -10.02 -7.91 -21.65
CA GLY A 244 -9.06 -7.26 -20.75
C GLY A 244 -8.12 -8.23 -20.02
N GLY A 245 -8.60 -9.41 -19.62
CA GLY A 245 -7.76 -10.46 -19.01
C GLY A 245 -6.62 -10.93 -19.93
N ALA A 246 -6.92 -11.11 -21.22
CA ALA A 246 -5.94 -11.51 -22.23
C ALA A 246 -4.90 -10.39 -22.45
N LEU A 247 -5.37 -9.15 -22.56
CA LEU A 247 -4.50 -7.99 -22.76
C LEU A 247 -3.55 -7.76 -21.58
N LEU A 248 -4.04 -7.95 -20.35
CA LEU A 248 -3.19 -7.89 -19.15
C LEU A 248 -2.08 -8.93 -19.20
N ALA A 249 -2.41 -10.20 -19.50
CA ALA A 249 -1.42 -11.25 -19.60
C ALA A 249 -0.38 -11.01 -20.71
N LEU A 250 -0.79 -10.42 -21.82
CA LEU A 250 0.10 -10.03 -22.92
C LEU A 250 1.00 -8.85 -22.53
N VAL A 251 0.41 -7.74 -22.08
CA VAL A 251 1.10 -6.45 -21.90
C VAL A 251 1.78 -6.34 -20.54
N GLU A 252 1.05 -6.53 -19.44
CA GLU A 252 1.59 -6.45 -18.07
C GLU A 252 2.33 -7.74 -17.66
N GLY A 253 2.01 -8.85 -18.33
CA GLY A 253 2.70 -10.13 -18.19
C GLY A 253 3.90 -10.26 -19.11
N VAL A 254 3.70 -10.79 -20.32
CA VAL A 254 4.77 -11.21 -21.23
C VAL A 254 5.71 -10.06 -21.60
N LEU A 255 5.16 -8.91 -22.02
CA LEU A 255 5.96 -7.77 -22.48
C LEU A 255 6.68 -7.04 -21.32
N LEU A 256 5.94 -6.65 -20.28
CA LEU A 256 6.52 -5.92 -19.14
C LEU A 256 7.50 -6.79 -18.33
N LYS A 257 7.26 -8.10 -18.21
CA LYS A 257 8.11 -9.02 -17.41
C LYS A 257 9.03 -9.90 -18.25
N ALA A 258 9.28 -9.53 -19.50
CA ALA A 258 10.19 -10.24 -20.39
C ALA A 258 11.55 -10.62 -19.77
N PRO A 259 12.25 -9.75 -19.01
CA PRO A 259 13.53 -10.12 -18.38
C PRO A 259 13.42 -11.26 -17.37
N LYS A 260 12.32 -11.34 -16.62
CA LYS A 260 12.10 -12.43 -15.66
C LYS A 260 11.78 -13.74 -16.40
N ILE A 261 10.99 -13.70 -17.46
CA ILE A 261 10.68 -14.88 -18.28
C ILE A 261 11.95 -15.48 -18.87
N LEU A 262 12.81 -14.65 -19.46
CA LEU A 262 14.06 -15.09 -20.09
C LEU A 262 14.97 -15.81 -19.09
N ARG A 263 15.08 -15.32 -17.86
CA ARG A 263 15.85 -16.00 -16.80
C ARG A 263 15.34 -17.42 -16.53
N HIS A 264 14.02 -17.61 -16.47
CA HIS A 264 13.44 -18.94 -16.27
C HIS A 264 13.62 -19.84 -17.48
N VAL A 265 13.37 -19.31 -18.68
CA VAL A 265 13.59 -20.00 -19.95
C VAL A 265 15.03 -20.53 -20.05
N ASP A 266 16.01 -19.68 -19.75
CA ASP A 266 17.43 -20.02 -19.79
C ASP A 266 17.80 -21.04 -18.71
N LYS A 267 17.30 -20.87 -17.48
CA LYS A 267 17.53 -21.81 -16.36
C LYS A 267 16.96 -23.21 -16.64
N LEU A 268 15.87 -23.29 -17.38
CA LEU A 268 15.11 -24.51 -17.64
C LEU A 268 15.37 -25.11 -19.03
N GLY A 269 16.15 -24.45 -19.88
CA GLY A 269 16.44 -24.89 -21.24
C GLY A 269 15.18 -24.95 -22.13
N ILE A 270 14.22 -24.05 -21.95
CA ILE A 270 12.97 -24.08 -22.74
C ILE A 270 13.19 -23.42 -24.10
N GLU A 271 13.11 -24.19 -25.18
CA GLU A 271 13.27 -23.64 -26.54
C GLU A 271 12.04 -22.83 -27.01
N GLY A 272 12.25 -21.89 -27.93
CA GLY A 272 11.16 -21.15 -28.62
C GLY A 272 10.87 -19.73 -28.12
N TRP A 273 11.67 -19.20 -27.19
CA TRP A 273 11.48 -17.87 -26.60
C TRP A 273 12.59 -16.86 -26.95
N ASN A 274 13.51 -17.19 -27.86
CA ASN A 274 14.64 -16.32 -28.25
C ASN A 274 14.21 -14.98 -28.85
N TRP A 275 13.04 -14.93 -29.51
CA TRP A 275 12.47 -13.68 -30.04
C TRP A 275 12.27 -12.60 -28.97
N LEU A 276 12.07 -13.00 -27.71
CA LEU A 276 11.92 -12.07 -26.58
C LEU A 276 13.27 -11.42 -26.21
N LYS A 277 14.40 -12.09 -26.48
CA LYS A 277 15.75 -11.50 -26.38
C LYS A 277 15.98 -10.47 -27.47
N GLU A 278 15.59 -10.79 -28.71
CA GLU A 278 15.74 -9.89 -29.87
C GLU A 278 14.87 -8.62 -29.75
N LEU A 279 13.67 -8.74 -29.17
CA LEU A 279 12.81 -7.59 -28.88
C LEU A 279 13.44 -6.66 -27.82
N LYS A 280 14.25 -7.22 -26.91
CA LYS A 280 14.99 -6.47 -25.89
C LYS A 280 16.29 -5.87 -26.43
N SER A 281 17.06 -6.57 -27.25
CA SER A 281 18.34 -6.06 -27.80
C SER A 281 18.11 -4.82 -28.69
N LYS A 282 17.02 -4.80 -29.47
CA LYS A 282 16.57 -3.59 -30.19
C LYS A 282 16.18 -2.41 -29.28
N LYS A 283 16.03 -2.65 -27.98
CA LYS A 283 15.73 -1.65 -26.95
C LYS A 283 17.00 -1.13 -26.28
N GLU A 284 18.04 -1.96 -26.19
CA GLU A 284 19.37 -1.59 -25.71
C GLU A 284 20.15 -0.80 -26.79
N GLU A 285 20.02 -1.14 -28.08
CA GLU A 285 20.59 -0.35 -29.19
C GLU A 285 20.04 1.10 -29.29
N VAL A 286 18.87 1.39 -28.71
CA VAL A 286 18.29 2.76 -28.66
C VAL A 286 18.72 3.53 -27.40
N ILE A 287 19.33 2.85 -26.42
CA ILE A 287 19.85 3.45 -25.18
C ILE A 287 21.37 3.65 -25.30
N GLU A 288 22.07 2.83 -26.08
CA GLU A 288 23.53 2.96 -26.32
C GLU A 288 23.91 4.12 -27.27
N GLU A 289 22.98 4.73 -28.01
CA GLU A 289 23.26 5.92 -28.85
C GLU A 289 23.42 7.24 -28.05
N PHE A 290 23.45 7.19 -26.71
CA PHE A 290 23.72 8.36 -25.84
C PHE A 290 24.88 8.15 -24.85
N GLU A 291 25.79 7.20 -25.10
CA GLU A 291 27.02 7.04 -24.31
C GLU A 291 28.26 6.80 -25.19
N GLU A 292 28.57 7.70 -26.11
CA GLU A 292 29.92 7.78 -26.70
C GLU A 292 30.35 9.24 -26.87
N GLU A 293 31.02 9.78 -25.84
CA GLU A 293 32.15 10.71 -25.94
C GLU A 293 32.70 10.94 -24.53
N LYS A 294 33.61 10.08 -24.08
CA LYS A 294 34.56 10.40 -23.00
C LYS A 294 35.91 10.63 -23.67
N ASP A 295 36.27 11.90 -23.82
CA ASP A 295 37.63 12.30 -24.18
C ASP A 295 38.60 11.84 -23.09
N GLU A 296 39.55 10.96 -23.45
CA GLU A 296 40.76 10.70 -22.67
C GLU A 296 41.65 11.94 -22.72
N PHE A 297 41.48 12.85 -21.75
CA PHE A 297 42.50 13.85 -21.44
C PHE A 297 43.45 13.32 -20.37
N ASN A 298 44.67 13.05 -20.81
CA ASN A 298 45.82 12.74 -19.98
C ASN A 298 46.34 14.07 -19.38
N TYR A 299 46.20 14.26 -18.06
CA TYR A 299 46.86 15.36 -17.34
C TYR A 299 47.70 14.85 -16.18
N GLU A 300 48.94 15.31 -16.19
CA GLU A 300 50.01 15.08 -15.22
C GLU A 300 49.67 15.75 -13.87
N ASP A 301 49.94 15.04 -12.76
CA ASP A 301 50.12 15.52 -11.38
C ASP A 301 49.37 16.80 -10.95
N GLU A 302 48.04 16.73 -10.80
CA GLU A 302 47.24 17.66 -10.00
C GLU A 302 46.64 16.94 -8.76
N GLU A 303 46.48 17.66 -7.64
CA GLU A 303 45.92 17.13 -6.38
C GLU A 303 44.57 16.43 -6.61
N ASP A 304 44.38 15.23 -6.04
CA ASP A 304 43.14 14.45 -6.14
C ASP A 304 41.96 15.18 -5.45
N LEU A 305 41.18 15.93 -6.23
CA LEU A 305 40.00 16.68 -5.80
C LEU A 305 38.68 15.92 -6.05
N SER A 306 38.73 14.60 -6.31
CA SER A 306 37.55 13.77 -6.60
C SER A 306 36.48 13.80 -5.50
N GLN A 307 36.90 13.92 -4.23
CA GLN A 307 36.00 14.04 -3.07
C GLN A 307 35.08 15.27 -3.08
N TYR A 308 35.39 16.28 -3.89
CA TYR A 308 34.60 17.49 -4.03
C TYR A 308 33.73 17.49 -5.29
N GLU A 309 33.61 16.40 -6.03
CA GLU A 309 32.68 16.34 -7.17
C GLU A 309 31.22 16.33 -6.72
N ASP A 310 30.37 16.99 -7.51
CA ASP A 310 28.94 17.00 -7.27
C ASP A 310 28.33 15.70 -7.79
N TYR A 311 27.73 14.95 -6.87
CA TYR A 311 26.98 13.75 -7.22
C TYR A 311 25.63 14.15 -7.81
N GLU A 312 25.54 14.21 -9.14
CA GLU A 312 24.29 14.52 -9.83
C GLU A 312 23.40 13.28 -9.94
N VAL A 313 22.17 13.40 -9.42
CA VAL A 313 21.16 12.35 -9.48
C VAL A 313 20.00 12.83 -10.34
N GLU A 314 19.69 12.07 -11.40
CA GLU A 314 18.53 12.36 -12.23
C GLU A 314 17.23 12.34 -11.41
N ALA A 315 16.46 13.42 -11.49
CA ALA A 315 15.24 13.58 -10.73
C ALA A 315 14.09 12.73 -11.31
N VAL A 316 13.41 11.93 -10.48
CA VAL A 316 12.33 11.05 -10.95
C VAL A 316 10.98 11.75 -10.79
N THR A 317 10.39 12.21 -11.90
CA THR A 317 9.14 13.00 -11.89
C THR A 317 7.86 12.14 -11.87
N LYS A 318 7.97 10.82 -11.99
CA LYS A 318 6.81 9.93 -12.16
C LYS A 318 5.85 9.97 -10.98
N PHE A 319 6.34 10.09 -9.74
CA PHE A 319 5.48 10.09 -8.57
C PHE A 319 4.53 11.29 -8.56
N ILE A 320 5.01 12.49 -8.94
CA ILE A 320 4.24 13.74 -8.99
C ILE A 320 3.38 13.88 -10.27
N GLY A 321 3.46 12.95 -11.22
CA GLY A 321 2.70 13.01 -12.48
C GLY A 321 1.17 13.08 -12.31
N GLU A 322 0.63 12.56 -11.20
CA GLU A 322 -0.81 12.56 -10.91
C GLU A 322 -1.11 13.18 -9.53
N VAL A 323 -1.47 14.46 -9.48
CA VAL A 323 -1.80 15.15 -8.22
C VAL A 323 -3.32 15.26 -8.09
N ILE A 324 -3.90 14.45 -7.19
CA ILE A 324 -5.34 14.48 -6.91
C ILE A 324 -5.63 15.60 -5.92
N ALA A 325 -6.77 16.26 -6.09
CA ALA A 325 -7.21 17.29 -5.16
C ALA A 325 -7.40 16.75 -3.73
N GLY A 326 -6.92 17.53 -2.75
CA GLY A 326 -6.84 17.17 -1.34
C GLY A 326 -5.63 16.32 -0.96
N ARG A 327 -4.69 16.05 -1.88
CA ARG A 327 -3.49 15.24 -1.61
C ARG A 327 -2.24 16.10 -1.76
N PRO A 328 -1.69 16.64 -0.66
CA PRO A 328 -0.54 17.54 -0.71
C PRO A 328 0.68 16.93 -1.38
N VAL A 329 1.47 17.79 -2.03
CA VAL A 329 2.86 17.49 -2.37
C VAL A 329 3.70 18.04 -1.22
N PHE A 330 4.59 17.22 -0.68
CA PHE A 330 5.47 17.62 0.42
C PHE A 330 6.83 18.08 -0.09
N SER A 331 7.35 17.43 -1.13
CA SER A 331 8.58 17.85 -1.81
C SER A 331 8.53 17.51 -3.29
N HIS A 332 9.01 18.43 -4.13
CA HIS A 332 9.29 18.14 -5.53
C HIS A 332 10.52 17.23 -5.68
N PRO A 333 10.69 16.57 -6.85
CA PRO A 333 11.82 15.67 -7.12
C PRO A 333 13.17 16.36 -6.89
N SER A 334 14.05 15.74 -6.10
CA SER A 334 15.41 16.23 -5.77
C SER A 334 15.50 17.70 -5.33
N LYS A 335 14.43 18.27 -4.77
CA LYS A 335 14.38 19.70 -4.44
C LYS A 335 15.03 19.99 -3.07
N LYS A 336 15.92 20.99 -3.04
CA LYS A 336 16.55 21.50 -1.81
C LYS A 336 15.50 21.87 -0.76
N GLY A 337 15.71 21.43 0.49
CA GLY A 337 14.74 21.56 1.58
C GLY A 337 13.73 20.40 1.69
N GLY A 338 13.77 19.44 0.75
CA GLY A 338 12.98 18.21 0.82
C GLY A 338 13.41 17.28 1.95
N PHE A 339 12.96 16.02 1.92
CA PHE A 339 13.35 15.05 2.95
C PHE A 339 14.80 14.63 2.77
N ARG A 340 15.62 14.79 3.81
CA ARG A 340 17.02 14.34 3.80
C ARG A 340 17.07 12.81 3.92
N LEU A 341 17.69 12.14 2.96
CA LEU A 341 17.83 10.68 3.00
C LEU A 341 18.77 10.26 4.15
N ARG A 342 18.27 9.44 5.07
CA ARG A 342 19.06 8.77 6.10
C ARG A 342 18.84 7.27 6.02
N TYR A 343 19.93 6.52 6.01
CA TYR A 343 19.87 5.07 5.97
C TYR A 343 19.65 4.46 7.35
N GLY A 344 18.72 3.53 7.43
CA GLY A 344 18.52 2.74 8.63
C GLY A 344 17.10 2.20 8.74
N ARG A 345 16.85 1.51 9.85
CA ARG A 345 15.60 0.83 10.11
C ARG A 345 15.23 1.01 11.58
N SER A 346 13.98 1.40 11.84
CA SER A 346 13.38 1.47 13.16
C SER A 346 12.54 0.21 13.42
N ARG A 347 12.11 0.04 14.67
CA ARG A 347 11.21 -1.05 15.10
C ARG A 347 9.95 -1.16 14.24
N ASN A 348 9.45 -0.02 13.75
CA ASN A 348 8.23 0.14 12.96
C ASN A 348 8.48 0.46 11.47
N THR A 349 9.73 0.37 10.97
CA THR A 349 10.06 0.60 9.56
C THR A 349 10.61 -0.64 8.85
N GLY A 350 10.82 -0.53 7.54
CA GLY A 350 11.22 -1.62 6.65
C GLY A 350 10.02 -2.26 5.95
N PHE A 351 10.27 -3.12 4.97
CA PHE A 351 9.22 -3.77 4.17
C PHE A 351 8.25 -2.73 3.55
N ALA A 352 8.83 -1.74 2.85
CA ALA A 352 8.14 -0.62 2.19
C ALA A 352 7.52 0.44 3.12
N THR A 353 8.06 0.61 4.33
CA THR A 353 7.70 1.73 5.23
C THR A 353 8.92 2.56 5.60
N ASP A 354 8.73 3.88 5.55
CA ASP A 354 9.77 4.87 5.82
C ASP A 354 9.46 5.65 7.10
N GLY A 355 10.51 5.92 7.87
CA GLY A 355 10.42 6.66 9.12
C GLY A 355 10.44 8.16 8.90
N PHE A 356 9.57 8.88 9.62
CA PHE A 356 9.53 10.34 9.61
C PHE A 356 9.49 10.87 11.03
N HIS A 357 10.12 12.04 11.24
CA HIS A 357 10.06 12.68 12.54
C HIS A 357 8.63 13.17 12.85
N PRO A 358 8.04 12.83 14.00
CA PRO A 358 6.66 13.22 14.34
C PRO A 358 6.37 14.73 14.24
N ALA A 359 7.37 15.58 14.52
CA ALA A 359 7.21 17.02 14.38
C ALA A 359 6.77 17.46 12.97
N ILE A 360 7.36 16.91 11.91
CA ILE A 360 6.97 17.31 10.55
C ILE A 360 5.54 16.88 10.24
N MET A 361 5.10 15.74 10.77
CA MET A 361 3.74 15.23 10.60
C MET A 361 2.67 16.22 11.08
N TYR A 362 2.91 16.91 12.20
CA TYR A 362 2.03 17.97 12.72
C TYR A 362 2.17 19.29 11.94
N LEU A 363 3.38 19.67 11.54
CA LEU A 363 3.66 20.94 10.86
C LEU A 363 3.13 20.99 9.42
N VAL A 364 2.97 19.84 8.76
CA VAL A 364 2.26 19.72 7.47
C VAL A 364 0.75 19.57 7.64
N ASP A 365 0.18 20.25 8.63
CA ASP A 365 -1.26 20.33 8.92
C ASP A 365 -1.94 18.96 9.10
N ASP A 366 -1.25 18.02 9.75
CA ASP A 366 -1.73 16.66 10.06
C ASP A 366 -2.11 15.82 8.81
N PHE A 367 -1.62 16.20 7.63
CA PHE A 367 -1.83 15.40 6.41
C PHE A 367 -1.00 14.12 6.38
N MET A 368 0.16 14.12 7.06
CA MET A 368 0.94 12.92 7.33
C MET A 368 0.50 12.33 8.67
N ALA A 369 -0.42 11.38 8.65
CA ALA A 369 -0.78 10.60 9.83
C ALA A 369 -0.09 9.24 9.81
N VAL A 370 0.00 8.58 10.98
CA VAL A 370 0.53 7.22 11.07
C VAL A 370 -0.33 6.29 10.19
N GLY A 371 0.29 5.62 9.23
CA GLY A 371 -0.42 4.81 8.24
C GLY A 371 -0.79 5.52 6.94
N THR A 372 -0.47 6.80 6.78
CA THR A 372 -0.73 7.51 5.52
C THR A 372 0.23 7.00 4.46
N GLN A 373 -0.28 6.58 3.30
CA GLN A 373 0.54 6.24 2.16
C GLN A 373 1.11 7.53 1.55
N LEU A 374 2.41 7.59 1.34
CA LEU A 374 3.07 8.56 0.46
C LEU A 374 3.47 7.88 -0.84
N LYS A 375 3.52 8.65 -1.92
CA LYS A 375 4.27 8.28 -3.12
C LYS A 375 5.60 8.99 -3.08
N THR A 376 6.67 8.23 -3.06
CA THR A 376 8.05 8.70 -2.97
C THR A 376 8.74 8.70 -4.32
N GLU A 377 9.79 9.49 -4.41
CA GLU A 377 10.67 9.54 -5.59
C GLU A 377 11.53 8.28 -5.71
N ARG A 378 12.08 7.83 -4.58
CA ARG A 378 13.02 6.71 -4.41
C ARG A 378 12.91 6.16 -2.99
N PRO A 379 13.40 4.93 -2.71
CA PRO A 379 13.71 3.87 -3.67
C PRO A 379 12.43 3.15 -4.16
N GLY A 380 11.34 3.19 -3.38
CA GLY A 380 10.04 2.63 -3.75
C GLY A 380 9.14 3.61 -4.49
N LYS A 381 8.01 3.11 -5.03
CA LYS A 381 6.95 3.94 -5.63
C LYS A 381 6.02 4.55 -4.59
N ALA A 382 5.93 3.91 -3.44
CA ALA A 382 5.07 4.26 -2.34
C ALA A 382 5.69 3.75 -1.03
N THR A 383 5.26 4.37 0.06
CA THR A 383 5.69 4.05 1.41
C THR A 383 4.58 4.40 2.39
N CYS A 384 4.53 3.75 3.55
CA CYS A 384 3.65 4.14 4.64
C CYS A 384 4.40 5.01 5.66
N VAL A 385 3.77 6.08 6.13
CA VAL A 385 4.35 6.98 7.14
C VAL A 385 4.29 6.34 8.52
N VAL A 386 5.44 6.24 9.18
CA VAL A 386 5.56 5.82 10.58
C VAL A 386 6.46 6.76 11.39
N PRO A 387 6.20 6.95 12.69
CA PRO A 387 6.94 7.90 13.53
C PRO A 387 8.28 7.32 14.00
N VAL A 388 9.34 8.10 13.81
CA VAL A 388 10.68 7.86 14.36
C VAL A 388 11.22 9.18 14.89
N ASP A 389 11.28 9.34 16.20
CA ASP A 389 11.69 10.59 16.84
C ASP A 389 13.20 10.69 17.13
N SER A 390 13.96 9.62 16.87
CA SER A 390 15.42 9.64 16.98
C SER A 390 16.13 10.31 15.80
N ILE A 391 15.44 10.53 14.67
CA ILE A 391 16.00 11.16 13.47
C ILE A 391 15.85 12.69 13.51
N GLU A 392 16.45 13.42 12.56
CA GLU A 392 16.36 14.88 12.59
C GLU A 392 14.98 15.39 12.15
N GLY A 393 14.38 16.22 13.00
CA GLY A 393 13.14 16.94 12.69
C GLY A 393 13.33 18.14 11.75
N PRO A 394 12.24 18.84 11.41
CA PRO A 394 12.27 19.95 10.47
C PRO A 394 12.92 21.21 11.03
N ILE A 395 13.35 22.08 10.12
CA ILE A 395 13.80 23.45 10.42
C ILE A 395 12.79 24.42 9.83
N ILE A 396 12.24 25.28 10.68
CA ILE A 396 11.18 26.22 10.32
C ILE A 396 11.61 27.66 10.51
N LYS A 397 10.99 28.55 9.72
CA LYS A 397 11.00 29.99 9.90
C LYS A 397 9.64 30.42 10.46
N LEU A 398 9.66 31.17 11.55
CA LEU A 398 8.47 31.77 12.16
C LEU A 398 8.13 33.11 11.51
N ASN A 399 6.90 33.58 11.70
CA ASN A 399 6.41 34.88 11.20
C ASN A 399 7.22 36.10 11.70
N ASP A 400 7.97 35.98 12.80
CA ASP A 400 8.85 37.02 13.32
C ASP A 400 10.25 37.03 12.65
N GLY A 401 10.51 36.09 11.75
CA GLY A 401 11.79 35.91 11.05
C GLY A 401 12.79 35.01 11.76
N SER A 402 12.48 34.49 12.96
CA SER A 402 13.29 33.54 13.71
C SER A 402 13.30 32.17 13.03
N VAL A 403 14.43 31.44 13.14
CA VAL A 403 14.58 30.08 12.61
C VAL A 403 14.83 29.11 13.75
N LEU A 404 14.01 28.05 13.80
CA LEU A 404 14.05 27.04 14.85
C LEU A 404 14.17 25.64 14.27
N LYS A 405 14.99 24.79 14.90
CA LYS A 405 14.95 23.35 14.70
C LYS A 405 13.88 22.76 15.63
N ILE A 406 12.95 21.99 15.07
CA ILE A 406 11.84 21.38 15.81
C ILE A 406 12.10 19.89 15.97
N ASP A 407 12.60 19.53 17.15
CA ASP A 407 13.06 18.20 17.55
C ASP A 407 12.04 17.41 18.39
N THR A 408 10.88 18.01 18.69
CA THR A 408 9.89 17.45 19.62
C THR A 408 8.47 17.73 19.16
N VAL A 409 7.54 16.84 19.51
CA VAL A 409 6.11 16.98 19.19
C VAL A 409 5.50 18.20 19.89
N GLU A 410 5.94 18.49 21.11
CA GLU A 410 5.47 19.62 21.92
C GLU A 410 5.79 20.94 21.23
N LYS A 411 7.05 21.13 20.78
CA LYS A 411 7.45 22.31 20.00
C LYS A 411 6.67 22.40 18.69
N ALA A 412 6.48 21.29 17.99
CA ALA A 412 5.72 21.27 16.74
C ALA A 412 4.27 21.76 16.94
N LYS A 413 3.60 21.30 17.99
CA LYS A 413 2.25 21.74 18.35
C LYS A 413 2.21 23.21 18.80
N GLN A 414 3.23 23.66 19.53
CA GLN A 414 3.33 25.05 19.99
C GLN A 414 3.47 26.03 18.83
N TYR A 415 4.35 25.76 17.87
CA TYR A 415 4.69 26.71 16.80
C TYR A 415 3.91 26.51 15.49
N LYS A 416 3.03 25.51 15.40
CA LYS A 416 2.29 25.14 14.17
C LYS A 416 1.63 26.32 13.46
N ASP A 417 0.98 27.21 14.23
CA ASP A 417 0.24 28.36 13.69
C ASP A 417 1.14 29.58 13.40
N GLU A 418 2.38 29.57 13.91
CA GLU A 418 3.36 30.65 13.76
C GLU A 418 4.36 30.41 12.61
N VAL A 419 4.29 29.25 11.96
CA VAL A 419 5.19 28.87 10.85
C VAL A 419 4.89 29.70 9.60
N GLU A 420 5.88 30.47 9.16
CA GLU A 420 5.87 31.20 7.88
C GLU A 420 6.32 30.26 6.74
N GLU A 421 7.44 29.56 6.94
CA GLU A 421 8.06 28.69 5.95
C GLU A 421 8.75 27.49 6.63
N ILE A 422 8.62 26.30 6.05
CA ILE A 422 9.38 25.10 6.39
C ILE A 422 10.57 25.06 5.45
N LEU A 423 11.75 25.38 5.98
CA LEU A 423 13.01 25.47 5.21
C LEU A 423 13.54 24.08 4.86
N PHE A 424 13.40 23.14 5.80
CA PHE A 424 13.82 21.75 5.66
C PHE A 424 12.77 20.84 6.32
N LEU A 425 12.34 19.80 5.60
CA LEU A 425 11.35 18.84 6.09
C LEU A 425 11.90 17.90 7.18
N GLY A 426 13.22 17.77 7.29
CA GLY A 426 13.90 16.82 8.17
C GLY A 426 14.23 15.51 7.45
N ASP A 427 14.48 14.47 8.23
CA ASP A 427 14.91 13.16 7.73
C ASP A 427 13.74 12.32 7.18
N ILE A 428 14.04 11.55 6.13
CA ILE A 428 13.32 10.31 5.79
C ILE A 428 14.25 9.13 6.06
N LEU A 429 13.84 8.24 6.94
CA LEU A 429 14.58 7.03 7.30
C LEU A 429 14.19 5.89 6.36
N VAL A 430 15.11 5.47 5.50
CA VAL A 430 14.91 4.42 4.51
C VAL A 430 15.90 3.29 4.75
N ASN A 431 15.43 2.05 4.75
CA ASN A 431 16.29 0.90 4.99
C ASN A 431 16.99 0.43 3.70
N TYR A 432 18.16 -0.20 3.83
CA TYR A 432 18.91 -0.72 2.68
C TYR A 432 18.11 -1.75 1.87
N GLY A 433 17.30 -2.57 2.54
CA GLY A 433 16.50 -3.62 1.89
C GLY A 433 15.56 -3.09 0.80
N ASP A 434 15.01 -1.90 0.97
CA ASP A 434 14.11 -1.29 -0.02
C ASP A 434 14.85 -0.84 -1.29
N PHE A 435 16.13 -0.47 -1.18
CA PHE A 435 17.00 -0.25 -2.35
C PHE A 435 17.33 -1.56 -3.07
N LEU A 436 17.56 -2.64 -2.30
CA LEU A 436 17.86 -3.97 -2.84
C LEU A 436 16.68 -4.55 -3.61
N GLU A 437 15.46 -4.46 -3.08
CA GLU A 437 14.23 -4.93 -3.74
C GLU A 437 13.96 -4.15 -5.04
N ASN A 438 13.96 -2.82 -4.96
CA ASN A 438 13.65 -1.97 -6.11
C ASN A 438 14.81 -1.89 -7.11
N ASN A 439 15.99 -2.45 -6.76
CA ASN A 439 17.21 -2.43 -7.55
C ASN A 439 17.59 -0.99 -7.97
N HIS A 440 17.38 -0.03 -7.06
CA HIS A 440 17.86 1.33 -7.21
C HIS A 440 19.31 1.40 -6.73
N THR A 441 20.15 2.14 -7.46
CA THR A 441 21.51 2.46 -7.02
C THR A 441 21.50 3.02 -5.61
N VAL A 442 22.41 2.54 -4.77
CA VAL A 442 22.58 3.07 -3.42
C VAL A 442 23.09 4.50 -3.56
N LEU A 443 22.33 5.41 -3.00
CA LEU A 443 22.61 6.84 -3.03
C LEU A 443 23.59 7.22 -1.90
N PRO A 444 24.40 8.27 -2.06
CA PRO A 444 25.24 8.80 -0.99
C PRO A 444 24.46 9.06 0.30
N SER A 445 24.95 8.48 1.40
CA SER A 445 24.39 8.72 2.72
C SER A 445 24.62 10.16 3.16
N SER A 446 23.58 10.78 3.71
CA SER A 446 23.71 12.06 4.42
C SER A 446 24.63 11.91 5.64
N TRP A 447 25.27 13.01 6.04
CA TRP A 447 26.15 13.00 7.22
C TRP A 447 25.33 12.88 8.50
N CYS A 448 25.51 11.77 9.23
CA CYS A 448 24.68 11.39 10.36
C CYS A 448 25.50 10.85 11.54
N THR A 449 24.87 10.76 12.72
CA THR A 449 25.51 10.35 13.97
C THR A 449 26.01 8.91 13.92
N GLU A 450 25.28 8.02 13.25
CA GLU A 450 25.64 6.61 13.10
C GLU A 450 26.97 6.48 12.35
N TRP A 451 27.14 7.24 11.26
CA TRP A 451 28.38 7.23 10.48
C TRP A 451 29.53 7.85 11.27
N TYR A 452 29.29 8.97 11.95
CA TYR A 452 30.29 9.62 12.80
C TYR A 452 30.82 8.68 13.89
N GLU A 453 29.93 7.99 14.60
CA GLU A 453 30.31 7.03 15.63
C GLU A 453 31.15 5.88 15.06
N LYS A 454 30.84 5.40 13.85
CA LYS A 454 31.62 4.36 13.19
C LYS A 454 33.04 4.80 12.84
N ILE A 455 33.24 6.07 12.50
CA ILE A 455 34.57 6.65 12.28
C ILE A 455 35.35 6.71 13.60
N LEU A 456 34.71 7.11 14.71
CA LEU A 456 35.38 7.11 16.02
C LEU A 456 35.78 5.71 16.45
N LYS A 457 34.89 4.72 16.27
CA LYS A 457 35.16 3.30 16.54
C LYS A 457 36.33 2.79 15.68
N SER A 458 36.39 3.12 14.38
CA SER A 458 37.46 2.64 13.50
C SER A 458 38.83 3.28 13.81
N GLN A 459 38.84 4.52 14.31
CA GLN A 459 40.04 5.23 14.72
C GLN A 459 40.46 4.95 16.18
N ASN A 460 39.73 4.10 16.92
CA ASN A 460 39.93 3.81 18.35
C ASN A 460 39.95 5.08 19.22
N LEU A 461 39.10 6.05 18.93
CA LEU A 461 38.95 7.27 19.72
C LEU A 461 37.99 7.04 20.89
N GLU A 462 38.34 7.57 22.07
CA GLU A 462 37.46 7.53 23.24
C GLU A 462 36.34 8.59 23.12
N TYR A 463 35.11 8.18 23.43
CA TYR A 463 33.93 9.04 23.48
C TYR A 463 32.89 8.49 24.46
N THR A 464 31.89 9.30 24.79
CA THR A 464 30.74 8.89 25.61
C THR A 464 29.47 8.84 24.77
N GLU A 465 28.49 8.02 25.14
CA GLU A 465 27.19 8.00 24.44
C GLU A 465 26.50 9.37 24.41
N GLU A 466 26.63 10.13 25.50
CA GLU A 466 26.05 11.48 25.60
C GLU A 466 26.69 12.43 24.59
N PHE A 467 27.99 12.33 24.36
CA PHE A 467 28.69 13.11 23.34
C PHE A 467 28.20 12.81 21.92
N ILE A 468 27.87 11.56 21.60
CA ILE A 468 27.34 11.20 20.27
C ILE A 468 25.90 11.70 20.09
N LYS A 469 25.07 11.56 21.14
CA LYS A 469 23.66 11.94 21.07
C LYS A 469 23.48 13.45 21.07
N ASN A 470 24.18 14.17 21.95
CA ASN A 470 23.91 15.58 22.19
C ASN A 470 25.14 16.35 22.73
N PRO A 471 26.22 16.50 21.93
CA PRO A 471 27.43 17.15 22.41
C PRO A 471 27.22 18.65 22.64
N GLY A 472 28.00 19.26 23.53
CA GLY A 472 28.05 20.71 23.66
C GLY A 472 28.75 21.38 22.46
N GLN A 473 28.38 22.63 22.13
CA GLN A 473 28.92 23.30 20.93
C GLN A 473 30.46 23.49 20.96
N LYS A 474 31.02 23.82 22.13
CA LYS A 474 32.48 23.96 22.34
C LYS A 474 33.18 22.60 22.34
N GLU A 475 32.53 21.60 22.93
CA GLU A 475 33.04 20.24 23.03
C GLU A 475 33.20 19.62 21.64
N ALA A 476 32.17 19.70 20.78
CA ALA A 476 32.20 19.16 19.43
C ALA A 476 33.31 19.75 18.56
N VAL A 477 33.50 21.08 18.60
CA VAL A 477 34.54 21.77 17.83
C VAL A 477 35.93 21.42 18.35
N ASN A 478 36.13 21.45 19.68
CA ASN A 478 37.44 21.13 20.26
C ASN A 478 37.79 19.67 20.02
N TYR A 479 36.82 18.75 20.11
CA TYR A 479 37.01 17.35 19.79
C TYR A 479 37.48 17.19 18.34
N ALA A 480 36.76 17.75 17.37
CA ALA A 480 37.13 17.69 15.95
C ALA A 480 38.54 18.26 15.67
N LYS A 481 38.93 19.37 16.32
CA LYS A 481 40.28 19.94 16.19
C LYS A 481 41.38 19.03 16.75
N ILE A 482 41.13 18.40 17.90
CA ILE A 482 42.12 17.55 18.61
C ILE A 482 42.29 16.22 17.90
N THR A 483 41.18 15.55 17.56
CA THR A 483 41.18 14.21 16.98
C THR A 483 41.33 14.23 15.46
N LYS A 484 41.20 15.40 14.83
CA LYS A 484 41.17 15.57 13.37
C LYS A 484 40.04 14.79 12.70
N THR A 485 38.94 14.54 13.41
CA THR A 485 37.72 13.99 12.84
C THR A 485 36.91 15.09 12.14
N PRO A 486 35.97 14.75 11.24
CA PRO A 486 35.00 15.72 10.76
C PRO A 486 34.17 16.32 11.90
N LEU A 487 33.57 17.48 11.65
CA LEU A 487 32.65 18.12 12.60
C LEU A 487 31.44 17.22 12.88
N HIS A 488 31.02 17.17 14.14
CA HIS A 488 29.84 16.42 14.55
C HIS A 488 28.59 16.78 13.73
N PRO A 489 27.80 15.81 13.23
CA PRO A 489 26.64 16.04 12.37
C PRO A 489 25.64 17.08 12.91
N LYS A 490 25.37 17.04 14.23
CA LYS A 490 24.48 18.01 14.91
C LYS A 490 24.79 19.48 14.58
N TYR A 491 26.07 19.82 14.44
CA TYR A 491 26.54 21.20 14.20
C TYR A 491 27.02 21.43 12.76
N THR A 492 26.73 20.51 11.85
CA THR A 492 27.06 20.66 10.43
C THR A 492 25.89 21.31 9.70
N TYR A 493 26.11 22.47 9.09
CA TYR A 493 25.08 23.22 8.36
C TYR A 493 24.94 22.77 6.89
N PHE A 494 23.87 23.20 6.21
CA PHE A 494 23.60 22.89 4.80
C PHE A 494 24.43 23.77 3.84
N TRP A 495 25.75 23.77 3.98
CA TRP A 495 26.66 24.59 3.16
C TRP A 495 26.56 24.29 1.66
N HIS A 496 26.21 23.06 1.31
CA HIS A 496 26.00 22.60 -0.07
C HIS A 496 24.76 23.24 -0.76
N ASP A 497 23.84 23.83 0.02
CA ASP A 497 22.62 24.45 -0.51
C ASP A 497 22.84 25.85 -1.11
N ILE A 498 23.93 26.54 -0.71
CA ILE A 498 24.26 27.92 -1.15
C ILE A 498 25.59 27.96 -1.93
N SER A 499 25.78 28.97 -2.79
CA SER A 499 27.01 29.10 -3.58
C SER A 499 28.19 29.61 -2.74
N LYS A 500 29.42 29.44 -3.23
CA LYS A 500 30.63 29.90 -2.53
C LYS A 500 30.68 31.42 -2.37
N GLU A 501 30.12 32.18 -3.31
CA GLU A 501 29.98 33.63 -3.24
C GLU A 501 29.01 34.04 -2.11
N ASN A 502 27.91 33.30 -1.97
CA ASN A 502 26.95 33.50 -0.89
C ASN A 502 27.54 33.13 0.48
N ILE A 503 28.43 32.13 0.55
CA ILE A 503 29.17 31.82 1.78
C ILE A 503 30.10 32.98 2.14
N SER A 504 30.82 33.56 1.18
CA SER A 504 31.73 34.69 1.41
C SER A 504 31.00 35.95 1.91
N THR A 505 29.85 36.27 1.33
CA THR A 505 29.01 37.40 1.80
C THR A 505 28.44 37.13 3.20
N LEU A 506 27.95 35.91 3.46
CA LEU A 506 27.50 35.48 4.78
C LEU A 506 28.59 35.59 5.83
N ARG A 507 29.80 35.11 5.52
CA ARG A 507 30.99 35.22 6.37
C ARG A 507 31.24 36.66 6.82
N SER A 508 31.25 37.58 5.85
CA SER A 508 31.57 38.99 6.10
C SER A 508 30.57 39.62 7.09
N TRP A 509 29.28 39.30 6.94
CA TRP A 509 28.25 39.77 7.87
C TRP A 509 28.36 39.11 9.24
N VAL A 510 28.57 37.79 9.31
CA VAL A 510 28.65 37.04 10.56
C VAL A 510 29.85 37.48 11.41
N ILE A 511 31.03 37.66 10.80
CA ILE A 511 32.24 38.09 11.52
C ILE A 511 32.10 39.54 12.05
N GLY A 512 31.30 40.38 11.39
CA GLY A 512 30.98 41.73 11.87
C GLY A 512 30.08 41.78 13.12
N GLY A 513 29.65 40.63 13.64
CA GLY A 513 28.82 40.51 14.84
C GLY A 513 29.54 40.79 16.15
N ASN A 514 28.78 40.76 17.24
CA ASN A 514 29.29 40.95 18.59
C ASN A 514 28.77 39.86 19.55
N TYR A 515 29.63 39.38 20.44
CA TYR A 515 29.23 38.43 21.48
C TYR A 515 28.49 39.14 22.61
N ASN A 516 27.27 38.68 22.91
CA ASN A 516 26.50 39.11 24.06
C ASN A 516 26.63 38.09 25.20
N GLN A 517 27.31 38.51 26.27
CA GLN A 517 27.52 37.69 27.48
C GLN A 517 26.24 37.43 28.29
N SER A 518 25.21 38.28 28.16
CA SER A 518 24.01 38.20 29.02
C SER A 518 23.08 37.06 28.63
N ASN A 519 23.02 36.70 27.35
CA ASN A 519 22.17 35.66 26.78
C ASN A 519 22.96 34.54 26.07
N ASP A 520 24.30 34.56 26.19
CA ASP A 520 25.24 33.63 25.54
C ASP A 520 24.97 33.46 24.04
N SER A 521 24.96 34.58 23.32
CA SER A 521 24.63 34.60 21.89
C SER A 521 25.57 35.50 21.08
N TRP A 522 25.61 35.26 19.77
CA TRP A 522 26.29 36.11 18.80
C TRP A 522 25.27 36.97 18.08
N GLU A 523 25.38 38.29 18.24
CA GLU A 523 24.43 39.27 17.72
C GLU A 523 24.91 39.88 16.42
N LEU A 524 24.04 39.85 15.42
CA LEU A 524 24.23 40.49 14.12
C LEU A 524 23.22 41.63 13.95
N ASN A 525 23.67 42.76 13.44
CA ASN A 525 22.78 43.87 13.09
C ASN A 525 21.90 43.45 11.90
N TYR A 526 20.58 43.61 12.05
CA TYR A 526 19.60 43.20 11.04
C TYR A 526 18.59 44.31 10.76
N ASN A 527 18.67 44.88 9.55
CA ASN A 527 17.66 45.79 9.04
C ASN A 527 16.85 45.09 7.93
N PRO A 528 15.57 44.74 8.16
CA PRO A 528 14.75 44.07 7.15
C PRO A 528 14.45 44.95 5.93
N GLU A 529 14.59 46.28 6.03
CA GLU A 529 14.41 47.19 4.89
C GLU A 529 15.64 47.24 3.97
N ASP A 530 16.80 46.77 4.43
CA ASP A 530 18.01 46.69 3.63
C ASP A 530 18.01 45.38 2.84
N ALA A 531 17.88 45.50 1.52
CA ALA A 531 17.81 44.35 0.61
C ALA A 531 19.08 43.48 0.63
N GLU A 532 20.25 44.08 0.86
CA GLU A 532 21.52 43.35 0.93
C GLU A 532 21.57 42.51 2.20
N ILE A 533 21.32 43.13 3.36
CA ILE A 533 21.26 42.45 4.65
C ILE A 533 20.16 41.38 4.66
N SER A 534 18.98 41.66 4.09
CA SER A 534 17.90 40.69 3.99
C SER A 534 18.26 39.49 3.11
N ASN A 535 19.03 39.69 2.04
CA ASN A 535 19.52 38.60 1.20
C ASN A 535 20.58 37.75 1.93
N VAL A 536 21.50 38.39 2.67
CA VAL A 536 22.48 37.68 3.48
C VAL A 536 21.83 36.90 4.64
N LYS A 537 20.80 37.47 5.28
CA LYS A 537 19.94 36.77 6.24
C LYS A 537 19.28 35.55 5.60
N ARG A 538 18.82 35.64 4.35
CA ARG A 538 18.29 34.48 3.61
C ARG A 538 19.36 33.40 3.43
N HIS A 539 20.63 33.74 3.21
CA HIS A 539 21.71 32.73 3.19
C HIS A 539 21.87 32.02 4.54
N LEU A 540 21.75 32.75 5.66
CA LEU A 540 21.76 32.15 7.01
C LEU A 540 20.59 31.17 7.22
N GLU A 541 19.39 31.52 6.73
CA GLU A 541 18.21 30.63 6.73
C GLU A 541 18.42 29.39 5.86
N LEU A 542 19.00 29.56 4.67
CA LEU A 542 19.20 28.48 3.70
C LEU A 542 20.28 27.47 4.10
N ILE A 543 21.22 27.84 4.99
CA ILE A 543 22.14 26.87 5.61
C ILE A 543 21.51 26.18 6.84
N GLY A 544 20.29 26.55 7.22
CA GLY A 544 19.55 25.97 8.33
C GLY A 544 20.08 26.36 9.71
N CYS A 545 20.75 27.51 9.84
CA CYS A 545 21.29 27.96 11.13
C CYS A 545 20.17 28.46 12.06
N PRO A 546 19.94 27.85 13.24
CA PRO A 546 18.93 28.33 14.18
C PRO A 546 19.32 29.68 14.78
N HIS A 547 18.38 30.63 14.79
CA HIS A 547 18.60 31.98 15.32
C HIS A 547 17.28 32.66 15.68
N ARG A 548 17.34 33.65 16.57
CA ARG A 548 16.20 34.46 16.97
C ARG A 548 16.30 35.86 16.40
N VAL A 549 15.16 36.45 16.04
CA VAL A 549 15.08 37.86 15.64
C VAL A 549 14.44 38.67 16.75
N SER A 550 15.14 39.68 17.26
CA SER A 550 14.67 40.58 18.32
C SER A 550 15.25 41.98 18.10
N GLU A 551 14.43 43.03 18.26
CA GLU A 551 14.90 44.43 18.29
C GLU A 551 15.83 44.86 17.12
N GLY A 552 15.63 44.34 15.90
CA GLY A 552 16.50 44.64 14.75
C GLY A 552 17.87 43.94 14.81
N LYS A 553 17.96 42.84 15.55
CA LYS A 553 19.13 41.97 15.64
C LYS A 553 18.77 40.53 15.35
N VAL A 554 19.78 39.79 14.90
CA VAL A 554 19.75 38.33 14.77
C VAL A 554 20.66 37.75 15.83
N GLU A 555 20.11 36.95 16.74
CA GLU A 555 20.82 36.29 17.85
C GLU A 555 21.07 34.82 17.51
N ILE A 556 22.34 34.41 17.45
CA ILE A 556 22.76 33.03 17.18
C ILE A 556 23.27 32.41 18.48
N PHE A 557 22.58 31.39 18.99
CA PHE A 557 22.96 30.69 20.23
C PHE A 557 24.02 29.60 19.99
N GLU A 558 23.96 28.93 18.84
CA GLU A 558 24.96 27.93 18.41
C GLU A 558 26.07 28.58 17.57
N TYR A 559 26.61 29.68 18.09
CA TYR A 559 27.54 30.53 17.35
C TYR A 559 28.94 29.93 17.21
N TYR A 560 29.39 29.12 18.18
CA TYR A 560 30.76 28.65 18.24
C TYR A 560 31.13 27.76 17.02
N PRO A 561 30.34 26.74 16.64
CA PRO A 561 30.63 25.93 15.45
C PRO A 561 30.49 26.72 14.15
N LEU A 562 29.56 27.69 14.10
CA LEU A 562 29.37 28.55 12.94
C LEU A 562 30.61 29.41 12.68
N LEU A 563 31.12 30.09 13.71
CA LEU A 563 32.30 30.95 13.60
C LEU A 563 33.54 30.17 13.19
N TYR A 564 33.80 29.02 13.81
CA TYR A 564 34.94 28.19 13.42
C TYR A 564 34.80 27.60 12.02
N SER A 565 33.58 27.23 11.60
CA SER A 565 33.34 26.79 10.20
C SER A 565 33.64 27.89 9.18
N LEU A 566 33.48 29.17 9.57
CA LEU A 566 33.77 30.34 8.75
C LEU A 566 35.22 30.85 8.88
N GLY A 567 36.08 30.13 9.62
CA GLY A 567 37.48 30.51 9.83
C GLY A 567 37.66 31.70 10.77
N TYR A 568 36.82 31.83 11.80
CA TYR A 568 36.98 32.80 12.88
C TYR A 568 37.26 32.09 14.21
N ASP A 569 38.40 32.38 14.83
CA ASP A 569 38.76 31.84 16.13
C ASP A 569 38.15 32.71 17.24
N PHE A 570 37.08 32.19 17.87
CA PHE A 570 36.36 32.90 18.93
C PHE A 570 37.21 33.13 20.20
N ASP A 571 38.05 32.15 20.56
CA ASP A 571 38.85 32.22 21.78
C ASP A 571 39.99 33.24 21.65
N GLU A 572 40.63 33.28 20.47
CA GLU A 572 41.69 34.25 20.16
C GLU A 572 41.16 35.57 19.58
N LYS A 573 39.84 35.67 19.32
CA LYS A 573 39.14 36.82 18.72
C LYS A 573 39.78 37.31 17.42
N ARG A 574 40.21 36.39 16.56
CA ARG A 574 40.88 36.73 15.30
C ARG A 574 40.31 35.97 14.12
N ASP A 575 40.37 36.64 12.97
CA ASP A 575 40.21 35.99 11.68
C ASP A 575 41.44 35.11 11.40
N THR A 576 41.24 33.83 11.09
CA THR A 576 42.34 32.90 10.76
C THR A 576 42.66 32.87 9.26
N ILE A 577 41.98 33.69 8.46
CA ILE A 577 42.07 33.70 6.99
C ILE A 577 42.67 35.03 6.52
N ASP A 578 43.84 34.98 5.89
CA ASP A 578 44.54 36.18 5.43
C ASP A 578 43.96 36.75 4.11
N ASN A 579 43.60 35.88 3.15
CA ASN A 579 43.08 36.28 1.84
C ASN A 579 41.89 35.39 1.40
N ILE A 580 40.67 35.87 1.62
CA ILE A 580 39.44 35.13 1.30
C ILE A 580 39.18 35.06 -0.21
N ASP A 581 39.52 36.11 -0.96
CA ASP A 581 39.25 36.21 -2.40
C ASP A 581 40.09 35.21 -3.18
N GLU A 582 41.35 35.01 -2.77
CA GLU A 582 42.23 33.99 -3.34
C GLU A 582 41.69 32.57 -3.10
N LYS A 583 41.24 32.27 -1.87
CA LYS A 583 40.59 30.99 -1.55
C LYS A 583 39.31 30.78 -2.35
N LEU A 584 38.52 31.83 -2.57
CA LEU A 584 37.27 31.75 -3.34
C LEU A 584 37.53 31.43 -4.83
N GLN A 585 38.61 31.98 -5.40
CA GLN A 585 39.01 31.74 -6.80
C GLN A 585 39.60 30.33 -6.99
N ASN A 586 40.41 29.86 -6.04
CA ASN A 586 41.13 28.58 -6.14
C ASN A 586 40.28 27.36 -5.75
N THR A 587 39.01 27.53 -5.37
CA THR A 587 38.13 26.44 -4.92
C THR A 587 37.09 26.06 -5.97
N LYS A 588 36.94 24.74 -6.20
CA LYS A 588 36.06 24.15 -7.23
C LYS A 588 34.59 24.45 -6.96
N ASN A 589 34.12 24.23 -5.73
CA ASN A 589 32.73 24.47 -5.33
C ASN A 589 32.61 24.94 -3.87
N ASN A 590 31.37 25.14 -3.41
CA ASN A 590 31.01 25.55 -2.06
C ASN A 590 31.54 24.63 -0.96
N MET A 591 31.51 23.31 -1.17
CA MET A 591 32.04 22.35 -0.19
C MET A 591 33.56 22.34 -0.13
N HIS A 592 34.24 22.52 -1.26
CA HIS A 592 35.70 22.74 -1.25
C HIS A 592 36.01 24.03 -0.49
N PHE A 593 35.32 25.14 -0.81
CA PHE A 593 35.54 26.44 -0.17
C PHE A 593 35.39 26.41 1.36
N ILE A 594 34.31 25.82 1.89
CA ILE A 594 34.07 25.77 3.33
C ILE A 594 35.16 24.93 4.05
N ASN A 595 35.61 23.83 3.43
CA ASN A 595 36.67 22.99 3.98
C ASN A 595 38.06 23.66 3.94
N THR A 596 38.31 24.56 2.99
CA THR A 596 39.57 25.34 2.93
C THR A 596 39.65 26.42 4.01
N ILE A 597 38.52 26.87 4.55
CA ILE A 597 38.48 27.92 5.59
C ILE A 597 38.24 27.39 7.01
N ALA A 598 37.57 26.25 7.15
CA ALA A 598 37.36 25.60 8.44
C ALA A 598 38.64 24.91 8.96
N PRO A 599 38.86 24.85 10.28
CA PRO A 599 40.01 24.15 10.87
C PRO A 599 39.82 22.62 10.99
N PHE A 600 38.69 22.10 10.52
CA PHE A 600 38.31 20.68 10.53
C PHE A 600 37.51 20.36 9.26
N GLU A 601 37.38 19.06 8.95
CA GLU A 601 36.57 18.62 7.81
C GLU A 601 35.07 18.84 8.10
N ILE A 602 34.36 19.41 7.13
CA ILE A 602 32.92 19.62 7.10
C ILE A 602 32.38 18.76 5.96
N ARG A 603 31.61 17.74 6.33
CA ARG A 603 30.91 16.88 5.37
C ARG A 603 29.61 17.51 4.90
N ARG A 604 29.10 17.07 3.75
CA ARG A 604 27.79 17.51 3.26
C ARG A 604 26.72 17.00 4.23
N ASN A 605 25.95 17.91 4.82
CA ASN A 605 24.87 17.51 5.72
C ASN A 605 23.85 16.62 4.99
N ALA A 606 23.45 17.02 3.78
CA ALA A 606 22.59 16.26 2.90
C ALA A 606 23.23 16.13 1.52
N TYR A 607 23.35 14.91 1.02
CA TYR A 607 23.73 14.71 -0.38
C TYR A 607 22.51 14.77 -1.28
N ILE A 608 21.40 14.16 -0.84
CA ILE A 608 20.18 13.98 -1.65
C ILE A 608 18.95 14.32 -0.82
N TYR A 609 18.00 14.96 -1.50
CA TYR A 609 16.65 15.21 -1.00
C TYR A 609 15.65 14.31 -1.74
N ILE A 610 14.76 13.65 -1.02
CA ILE A 610 13.75 12.75 -1.58
C ILE A 610 12.44 13.49 -1.74
N GLY A 611 11.91 13.48 -2.97
CA GLY A 611 10.56 13.95 -3.27
C GLY A 611 9.48 13.03 -2.68
N ALA A 612 8.38 13.62 -2.21
CA ALA A 612 7.22 12.86 -1.74
C ALA A 612 5.92 13.65 -1.87
N ARG A 613 4.82 12.91 -2.04
CA ARG A 613 3.46 13.45 -1.95
C ARG A 613 2.52 12.49 -1.27
N MET A 614 1.39 13.00 -0.80
CA MET A 614 0.34 12.18 -0.24
C MET A 614 -0.27 11.24 -1.31
N GLY A 615 -0.26 9.95 -0.98
CA GLY A 615 -1.04 8.89 -1.58
C GLY A 615 -2.38 8.78 -0.84
N ARG A 616 -2.76 7.59 -0.38
CA ARG A 616 -4.02 7.32 0.34
C ARG A 616 -3.89 7.65 1.83
N PRO A 617 -4.94 8.18 2.49
CA PRO A 617 -4.96 8.24 3.95
C PRO A 617 -5.02 6.83 4.54
N GLU A 618 -4.65 6.70 5.81
CA GLU A 618 -4.76 5.48 6.61
C GLU A 618 -6.21 4.96 6.66
N LYS A 619 -6.45 3.74 7.15
CA LYS A 619 -7.81 3.21 7.31
C LYS A 619 -7.89 2.28 8.52
N ALA A 620 -8.99 2.38 9.27
CA ALA A 620 -9.41 1.41 10.27
C ALA A 620 -10.95 1.43 10.35
N ALA A 621 -11.62 0.42 9.80
CA ALA A 621 -13.08 0.35 9.81
C ALA A 621 -13.62 -1.07 9.58
N SER A 622 -14.72 -1.42 10.25
CA SER A 622 -15.50 -2.63 9.95
C SER A 622 -15.94 -2.65 8.48
N ARG A 623 -15.74 -3.77 7.77
CA ARG A 623 -16.11 -3.90 6.35
C ARG A 623 -17.62 -4.01 6.20
N LYS A 624 -18.25 -2.95 5.68
CA LYS A 624 -19.70 -2.90 5.44
C LYS A 624 -20.01 -3.04 3.95
N MET A 625 -20.95 -3.91 3.60
CA MET A 625 -21.56 -3.90 2.27
C MET A 625 -22.24 -2.55 2.00
N LYS A 626 -22.47 -2.22 0.72
CA LYS A 626 -23.26 -1.04 0.32
C LYS A 626 -24.58 -1.51 -0.33
N PRO A 627 -25.73 -1.35 0.34
CA PRO A 627 -25.93 -0.87 1.72
C PRO A 627 -25.45 -1.88 2.79
N PRO A 628 -25.25 -1.46 4.06
CA PRO A 628 -24.85 -2.36 5.15
C PRO A 628 -25.93 -3.41 5.46
N VAL A 629 -25.50 -4.63 5.79
CA VAL A 629 -26.36 -5.81 5.95
C VAL A 629 -25.96 -6.59 7.21
N ASN A 630 -26.96 -7.13 7.93
CA ASN A 630 -26.75 -7.98 9.10
C ASN A 630 -26.88 -9.49 8.78
N GLY A 631 -27.62 -9.87 7.74
CA GLY A 631 -27.71 -11.27 7.31
C GLY A 631 -27.98 -11.45 5.83
N LEU A 632 -27.51 -12.58 5.28
CA LEU A 632 -27.68 -12.99 3.88
C LEU A 632 -29.07 -13.63 3.66
N PHE A 633 -30.11 -12.92 4.09
CA PHE A 633 -31.52 -13.31 3.92
C PHE A 633 -32.18 -12.37 2.91
N PRO A 634 -32.67 -12.86 1.76
CA PRO A 634 -33.18 -11.99 0.70
C PRO A 634 -34.62 -11.54 0.97
N ILE A 635 -34.90 -10.23 0.90
CA ILE A 635 -36.27 -9.68 1.09
C ILE A 635 -36.78 -8.86 -0.10
N GLY A 636 -36.08 -8.89 -1.23
CA GLY A 636 -36.48 -8.17 -2.44
C GLY A 636 -36.58 -6.67 -2.20
N ASN A 637 -37.72 -6.08 -2.57
CA ASN A 637 -38.02 -4.67 -2.30
C ASN A 637 -39.01 -4.48 -1.13
N ALA A 638 -39.34 -5.55 -0.38
CA ALA A 638 -40.35 -5.51 0.68
C ALA A 638 -39.98 -4.54 1.83
N GLY A 639 -38.69 -4.39 2.13
CA GLY A 639 -38.16 -3.54 3.21
C GLY A 639 -37.76 -2.11 2.81
N ALA A 640 -38.33 -1.56 1.74
CA ALA A 640 -37.97 -0.24 1.19
C ALA A 640 -36.47 -0.10 0.78
N LEU A 641 -35.93 1.12 0.71
CA LEU A 641 -34.57 1.40 0.22
C LEU A 641 -33.47 0.77 1.09
N VAL A 642 -33.68 0.73 2.41
CA VAL A 642 -32.72 0.23 3.42
C VAL A 642 -32.89 -1.25 3.73
N ARG A 643 -33.90 -1.91 3.14
CA ARG A 643 -34.13 -3.37 3.22
C ARG A 643 -34.26 -3.87 4.65
N LEU A 644 -35.16 -3.23 5.41
CA LEU A 644 -35.49 -3.64 6.78
C LEU A 644 -36.56 -4.74 6.77
N ILE A 645 -36.24 -5.89 7.36
CA ILE A 645 -37.20 -7.01 7.46
C ILE A 645 -38.32 -6.71 8.46
N ASN A 646 -38.04 -6.01 9.56
CA ASN A 646 -39.05 -5.57 10.54
C ASN A 646 -40.19 -4.82 9.85
N LYS A 647 -39.82 -3.83 9.04
CA LYS A 647 -40.76 -3.01 8.26
C LYS A 647 -41.53 -3.84 7.23
N ALA A 648 -40.88 -4.80 6.57
CA ALA A 648 -41.56 -5.70 5.64
C ALA A 648 -42.65 -6.52 6.34
N VAL A 649 -42.37 -7.01 7.55
CA VAL A 649 -43.32 -7.79 8.36
C VAL A 649 -44.47 -6.93 8.88
N GLU A 650 -44.16 -5.73 9.41
CA GLU A 650 -45.16 -4.77 9.92
C GLU A 650 -46.13 -4.31 8.83
N GLU A 651 -45.61 -4.01 7.63
CA GLU A 651 -46.42 -3.58 6.48
C GLU A 651 -47.06 -4.76 5.72
N GLY A 652 -46.79 -6.01 6.13
CA GLY A 652 -47.30 -7.21 5.46
C GLY A 652 -46.82 -7.38 4.01
N LYS A 653 -45.67 -6.81 3.66
CA LYS A 653 -45.11 -6.83 2.31
C LYS A 653 -44.20 -8.03 2.12
N THR A 654 -44.30 -8.64 0.94
CA THR A 654 -43.37 -9.68 0.47
C THR A 654 -43.14 -9.54 -1.02
N ASP A 655 -42.03 -10.10 -1.50
CA ASP A 655 -41.64 -10.12 -2.90
C ASP A 655 -41.54 -11.57 -3.42
N GLU A 656 -41.52 -11.73 -4.75
CA GLU A 656 -41.23 -13.02 -5.39
C GLU A 656 -39.74 -13.12 -5.72
N ILE A 657 -39.05 -14.06 -5.09
CA ILE A 657 -37.60 -14.19 -5.15
C ILE A 657 -37.23 -15.60 -5.59
N GLU A 658 -36.15 -15.70 -6.35
CA GLU A 658 -35.56 -16.96 -6.77
C GLU A 658 -34.56 -17.43 -5.72
N ILE A 659 -34.88 -18.53 -5.01
CA ILE A 659 -34.07 -19.08 -3.91
C ILE A 659 -34.17 -20.60 -3.86
N ALA A 660 -33.17 -21.25 -3.26
CA ALA A 660 -33.28 -22.67 -2.92
C ALA A 660 -34.35 -22.89 -1.84
N ASN A 661 -35.18 -23.90 -2.02
CA ASN A 661 -36.24 -24.25 -1.07
C ASN A 661 -36.65 -25.72 -1.20
N VAL A 662 -37.39 -26.23 -0.22
CA VAL A 662 -37.94 -27.58 -0.22
C VAL A 662 -39.23 -27.63 0.58
N LYS A 663 -40.23 -28.38 0.11
CA LYS A 663 -41.45 -28.61 0.88
C LYS A 663 -41.19 -29.71 1.91
N CYS A 664 -41.25 -29.37 3.18
CA CYS A 664 -41.04 -30.31 4.28
C CYS A 664 -42.26 -31.24 4.44
N SER A 665 -42.05 -32.39 5.08
CA SER A 665 -43.12 -33.33 5.46
C SER A 665 -44.19 -32.73 6.38
N CYS A 666 -43.89 -31.63 7.09
CA CYS A 666 -44.88 -30.87 7.86
C CYS A 666 -45.78 -29.95 7.00
N GLY A 667 -45.57 -29.91 5.68
CA GLY A 667 -46.36 -29.12 4.74
C GLY A 667 -45.82 -27.72 4.44
N ASN A 668 -44.92 -27.18 5.28
CA ASN A 668 -44.33 -25.85 5.12
C ASN A 668 -43.14 -25.85 4.14
N ILE A 669 -42.87 -24.68 3.55
CA ILE A 669 -41.67 -24.45 2.72
C ILE A 669 -40.48 -24.17 3.64
N SER A 670 -39.50 -25.07 3.63
CA SER A 670 -38.22 -24.89 4.29
C SER A 670 -37.22 -24.22 3.36
N LEU A 671 -36.53 -23.20 3.87
CA LEU A 671 -35.41 -22.52 3.23
C LEU A 671 -34.07 -22.95 3.84
N TYR A 672 -34.12 -23.72 4.93
CA TYR A 672 -32.98 -24.18 5.71
C TYR A 672 -32.85 -25.71 5.63
N ARG A 673 -31.66 -26.24 5.97
CA ARG A 673 -31.45 -27.69 6.07
C ARG A 673 -32.22 -28.33 7.22
N THR A 674 -32.36 -27.63 8.33
CA THR A 674 -33.27 -28.03 9.41
C THR A 674 -34.55 -27.21 9.34
N CYS A 675 -35.69 -27.86 9.12
CA CYS A 675 -36.97 -27.16 9.01
C CYS A 675 -37.29 -26.40 10.31
N PRO A 676 -37.41 -25.07 10.31
CA PRO A 676 -37.58 -24.30 11.54
C PRO A 676 -38.93 -24.54 12.21
N PHE A 677 -39.90 -25.14 11.50
CA PHE A 677 -41.26 -25.37 11.99
C PHE A 677 -41.43 -26.72 12.69
N CYS A 678 -40.72 -27.77 12.26
CA CYS A 678 -40.88 -29.13 12.80
C CYS A 678 -39.58 -29.83 13.19
N GLY A 679 -38.41 -29.25 12.88
CA GLY A 679 -37.10 -29.81 13.21
C GLY A 679 -36.60 -30.93 12.28
N ASN A 680 -37.37 -31.31 11.25
CA ASN A 680 -36.93 -32.35 10.31
C ASN A 680 -35.77 -31.86 9.42
N SER A 681 -34.80 -32.72 9.19
CA SER A 681 -33.73 -32.50 8.20
C SER A 681 -34.28 -32.63 6.79
N VAL A 682 -34.00 -31.63 5.96
CA VAL A 682 -34.41 -31.47 4.57
C VAL A 682 -33.26 -30.83 3.78
N GLU A 683 -33.21 -31.01 2.47
CA GLU A 683 -32.18 -30.35 1.64
C GLU A 683 -32.87 -29.38 0.68
N PRO A 684 -32.76 -28.05 0.90
CA PRO A 684 -33.26 -27.06 -0.06
C PRO A 684 -32.64 -27.27 -1.44
N THR A 685 -33.47 -27.35 -2.47
CA THR A 685 -33.04 -27.53 -3.87
C THR A 685 -33.58 -26.39 -4.75
N GLY A 686 -33.02 -26.22 -5.95
CA GLY A 686 -33.30 -25.09 -6.83
C GLY A 686 -32.13 -24.11 -6.89
N PRO A 687 -32.27 -23.07 -7.72
CA PRO A 687 -33.17 -21.98 -7.34
C PRO A 687 -34.54 -22.05 -8.02
N SER A 688 -35.61 -21.78 -7.28
CA SER A 688 -36.96 -21.63 -7.83
C SER A 688 -37.63 -20.36 -7.31
N ARG A 689 -38.57 -19.82 -8.09
CA ARG A 689 -39.23 -18.55 -7.76
C ARG A 689 -40.42 -18.80 -6.83
N ILE A 690 -40.34 -18.28 -5.62
CA ILE A 690 -41.41 -18.42 -4.62
C ILE A 690 -41.79 -17.07 -4.01
N LYS A 691 -43.01 -16.98 -3.48
CA LYS A 691 -43.42 -15.89 -2.59
C LYS A 691 -42.87 -16.18 -1.20
N LEU A 692 -41.98 -15.32 -0.72
CA LEU A 692 -41.23 -15.58 0.51
C LEU A 692 -42.11 -15.56 1.77
N PRO A 693 -42.11 -16.60 2.61
CA PRO A 693 -42.87 -16.62 3.87
C PRO A 693 -42.20 -15.80 4.98
N ILE A 694 -41.90 -14.52 4.74
CA ILE A 694 -41.11 -13.64 5.63
C ILE A 694 -41.68 -13.62 7.05
N LYS A 695 -43.01 -13.47 7.17
CA LYS A 695 -43.70 -13.33 8.46
C LYS A 695 -43.53 -14.57 9.35
N GLU A 696 -43.66 -15.76 8.77
CA GLU A 696 -43.55 -17.03 9.50
C GLU A 696 -42.13 -17.26 10.00
N TYR A 697 -41.13 -17.04 9.13
CA TYR A 697 -39.71 -17.12 9.50
C TYR A 697 -39.36 -16.11 10.59
N TRP A 698 -39.83 -14.86 10.45
CA TRP A 698 -39.59 -13.81 11.44
C TRP A 698 -40.03 -14.21 12.86
N TYR A 699 -41.29 -14.60 13.04
CA TYR A 699 -41.79 -14.95 14.37
C TYR A 699 -41.14 -16.23 14.90
N LYS A 700 -40.85 -17.20 14.04
CA LYS A 700 -40.19 -18.44 14.48
C LYS A 700 -38.76 -18.20 14.93
N THR A 701 -38.02 -17.35 14.23
CA THR A 701 -36.68 -16.92 14.63
C THR A 701 -36.69 -16.22 16.00
N LEU A 702 -37.65 -15.33 16.24
CA LEU A 702 -37.78 -14.65 17.54
C LEU A 702 -38.12 -15.61 18.69
N GLU A 703 -38.98 -16.59 18.42
CA GLU A 703 -39.31 -17.66 19.37
C GLU A 703 -38.07 -18.51 19.68
N ASN A 704 -37.35 -18.96 18.65
CA ASN A 704 -36.15 -19.80 18.77
C ASN A 704 -35.06 -19.12 19.61
N LEU A 705 -34.83 -17.82 19.37
CA LEU A 705 -33.84 -17.02 20.09
C LEU A 705 -34.34 -16.48 21.43
N LYS A 706 -35.64 -16.60 21.74
CA LYS A 706 -36.31 -15.98 22.89
C LYS A 706 -36.08 -14.46 22.96
N ILE A 707 -36.19 -13.78 21.81
CA ILE A 707 -35.99 -12.33 21.68
C ILE A 707 -37.32 -11.66 21.32
N ASN A 708 -37.80 -10.74 22.15
CA ASN A 708 -39.05 -10.04 21.90
C ASN A 708 -38.90 -8.78 21.03
N LYS A 709 -37.74 -8.09 21.10
CA LYS A 709 -37.46 -6.84 20.38
C LYS A 709 -36.04 -6.87 19.79
N PRO A 710 -35.88 -7.28 18.52
CA PRO A 710 -34.56 -7.49 17.93
C PRO A 710 -33.89 -6.22 17.35
N GLY A 711 -34.54 -5.06 17.39
CA GLY A 711 -34.07 -3.84 16.72
C GLY A 711 -34.22 -3.89 15.19
N ASP A 712 -33.64 -2.92 14.48
CA ASP A 712 -33.69 -2.83 13.02
C ASP A 712 -32.72 -3.81 12.34
N ILE A 713 -33.25 -4.73 11.53
CA ILE A 713 -32.45 -5.76 10.86
C ILE A 713 -32.40 -5.50 9.35
N LYS A 714 -31.18 -5.34 8.83
CA LYS A 714 -30.92 -5.08 7.42
C LYS A 714 -30.59 -6.37 6.68
N CYS A 715 -31.31 -6.62 5.60
CA CYS A 715 -31.24 -7.82 4.78
C CYS A 715 -30.79 -7.52 3.35
N ILE A 716 -30.46 -8.56 2.56
CA ILE A 716 -30.08 -8.40 1.15
C ILE A 716 -31.33 -8.29 0.26
N LYS A 717 -31.12 -7.82 -0.98
CA LYS A 717 -32.19 -7.79 -1.99
C LYS A 717 -32.45 -9.19 -2.58
N GLY A 718 -31.41 -9.97 -2.80
CA GLY A 718 -31.44 -11.27 -3.45
C GLY A 718 -30.07 -11.92 -3.35
N MET A 719 -30.01 -13.25 -3.32
CA MET A 719 -28.75 -13.98 -3.37
C MET A 719 -28.09 -13.82 -4.75
N THR A 720 -26.77 -13.73 -4.74
CA THR A 720 -25.94 -13.69 -5.96
C THR A 720 -25.18 -14.98 -6.19
N SER A 721 -25.27 -15.94 -5.29
CA SER A 721 -24.66 -17.26 -5.42
C SER A 721 -25.41 -18.14 -6.41
N LYS A 722 -24.72 -19.15 -6.94
CA LYS A 722 -25.23 -20.09 -7.94
C LYS A 722 -26.49 -20.81 -7.45
N ASP A 723 -26.41 -21.38 -6.25
CA ASP A 723 -27.49 -22.16 -5.64
C ASP A 723 -28.57 -21.26 -5.01
N LYS A 724 -28.29 -19.97 -4.80
CA LYS A 724 -29.16 -19.01 -4.09
C LYS A 724 -29.68 -19.53 -2.74
N ILE A 725 -28.80 -20.23 -2.03
CA ILE A 725 -29.05 -20.66 -0.65
C ILE A 725 -28.83 -19.49 0.30
N ILE A 726 -29.63 -19.45 1.36
CA ILE A 726 -29.70 -18.31 2.26
C ILE A 726 -29.10 -18.64 3.62
N GLU A 727 -28.70 -17.59 4.32
CA GLU A 727 -28.27 -17.71 5.71
C GLU A 727 -29.49 -17.78 6.66
N PRO A 728 -29.43 -18.57 7.76
CA PRO A 728 -30.44 -18.56 8.80
C PRO A 728 -30.69 -17.17 9.38
N LEU A 729 -31.96 -16.80 9.54
CA LEU A 729 -32.35 -15.45 9.97
C LEU A 729 -31.95 -15.18 11.42
N GLU A 730 -31.81 -16.24 12.23
CA GLU A 730 -31.29 -16.21 13.59
C GLU A 730 -29.94 -15.50 13.66
N LYS A 731 -29.02 -15.78 12.72
CA LYS A 731 -27.70 -15.13 12.67
C LYS A 731 -27.84 -13.62 12.42
N ALA A 732 -28.75 -13.22 11.54
CA ALA A 732 -29.01 -11.81 11.25
C ALA A 732 -29.54 -11.03 12.47
N VAL A 733 -30.43 -11.64 13.24
CA VAL A 733 -30.98 -11.06 14.48
C VAL A 733 -29.88 -10.86 15.52
N LEU A 734 -29.05 -11.88 15.73
CA LEU A 734 -27.95 -11.79 16.70
C LEU A 734 -26.89 -10.78 16.27
N ARG A 735 -26.52 -10.72 14.98
CA ARG A 735 -25.61 -9.68 14.49
C ARG A 735 -26.18 -8.27 14.68
N ALA A 736 -27.46 -8.06 14.40
CA ALA A 736 -28.10 -6.77 14.60
C ALA A 736 -28.13 -6.34 16.09
N LYS A 737 -28.40 -7.29 16.99
CA LYS A 737 -28.36 -7.06 18.45
C LYS A 737 -27.02 -6.50 18.92
N HIS A 738 -25.93 -6.95 18.30
CA HIS A 738 -24.56 -6.54 18.61
C HIS A 738 -23.99 -5.49 17.64
N ASN A 739 -24.79 -4.88 16.75
CA ASN A 739 -24.32 -3.92 15.73
C ASN A 739 -23.19 -4.47 14.82
N VAL A 740 -23.23 -5.76 14.52
CA VAL A 740 -22.30 -6.47 13.65
C VAL A 740 -22.85 -6.55 12.22
N TYR A 741 -21.96 -6.46 11.23
CA TYR A 741 -22.30 -6.50 9.80
C TYR A 741 -21.63 -7.69 9.13
N VAL A 742 -22.36 -8.33 8.21
CA VAL A 742 -21.90 -9.52 7.49
C VAL A 742 -21.37 -9.14 6.11
N PHE A 743 -20.35 -9.86 5.65
CA PHE A 743 -19.85 -9.78 4.28
C PHE A 743 -20.48 -10.88 3.39
N LYS A 744 -20.11 -10.91 2.10
CA LYS A 744 -20.77 -11.75 1.09
C LYS A 744 -20.68 -13.26 1.34
N ASP A 745 -19.69 -13.69 2.09
CA ASP A 745 -19.37 -15.09 2.40
C ASP A 745 -19.86 -15.53 3.79
N GLY A 746 -20.56 -14.66 4.52
CA GLY A 746 -21.06 -14.93 5.87
C GLY A 746 -20.15 -14.48 7.02
N THR A 747 -18.91 -14.06 6.71
CA THR A 747 -17.92 -13.62 7.71
C THR A 747 -18.11 -12.17 8.15
N THR A 748 -17.53 -11.83 9.30
CA THR A 748 -17.40 -10.45 9.79
C THR A 748 -15.95 -10.00 9.68
N ARG A 749 -15.71 -8.75 9.26
CA ARG A 749 -14.35 -8.29 8.94
C ARG A 749 -14.08 -6.87 9.39
N PHE A 750 -12.83 -6.61 9.73
CA PHE A 750 -12.31 -5.28 10.02
C PHE A 750 -11.15 -4.97 9.09
N ASP A 751 -11.26 -3.90 8.30
CA ASP A 751 -10.20 -3.46 7.39
C ASP A 751 -9.30 -2.45 8.10
N CYS A 752 -7.98 -2.62 8.03
CA CYS A 752 -7.03 -1.60 8.44
C CYS A 752 -5.80 -1.53 7.52
N THR A 753 -5.12 -0.38 7.49
CA THR A 753 -3.83 -0.24 6.82
C THR A 753 -2.79 -1.10 7.53
N ASP A 754 -1.96 -1.83 6.77
CA ASP A 754 -0.87 -2.64 7.29
C ASP A 754 0.39 -1.80 7.55
N VAL A 755 1.02 -2.02 8.69
CA VAL A 755 2.28 -1.37 9.07
C VAL A 755 3.17 -2.41 9.76
N PRO A 756 4.44 -2.57 9.37
CA PRO A 756 5.29 -3.57 9.97
C PRO A 756 5.78 -3.10 11.34
N VAL A 757 5.93 -4.05 12.26
CA VAL A 757 6.68 -3.83 13.50
C VAL A 757 7.41 -5.12 13.88
N THR A 758 8.67 -5.04 14.29
CA THR A 758 9.40 -6.20 14.84
C THR A 758 9.55 -6.15 16.35
N HIS A 759 9.40 -4.97 16.94
CA HIS A 759 9.64 -4.75 18.37
C HIS A 759 8.65 -3.76 18.96
N PHE A 760 8.20 -4.02 20.18
CA PHE A 760 7.22 -3.16 20.87
C PHE A 760 7.56 -3.03 22.36
N LYS A 761 7.05 -1.98 22.99
CA LYS A 761 7.05 -1.82 24.45
C LYS A 761 5.65 -2.14 24.98
N PRO A 762 5.50 -2.84 26.12
CA PRO A 762 4.18 -3.11 26.72
C PRO A 762 3.27 -1.87 26.84
N VAL A 763 3.85 -0.71 27.17
CA VAL A 763 3.12 0.56 27.30
C VAL A 763 2.48 1.03 25.99
N GLU A 764 3.09 0.73 24.84
CA GLU A 764 2.61 1.13 23.51
C GLU A 764 1.35 0.38 23.08
N ILE A 765 1.13 -0.82 23.63
CA ILE A 765 0.05 -1.72 23.21
C ILE A 765 -1.06 -1.86 24.25
N HIS A 766 -0.95 -1.09 25.34
CA HIS A 766 -1.91 -1.04 26.45
C HIS A 766 -2.19 -2.39 27.11
N VAL A 767 -1.16 -3.23 27.30
CA VAL A 767 -1.29 -4.56 27.92
C VAL A 767 -0.40 -4.72 29.15
N PRO A 768 -0.94 -5.20 30.29
CA PRO A 768 -0.14 -5.47 31.47
C PRO A 768 0.94 -6.54 31.24
N ILE A 769 2.11 -6.34 31.86
CA ILE A 769 3.26 -7.26 31.79
C ILE A 769 2.88 -8.70 32.12
N GLU A 770 2.08 -8.94 33.16
CA GLU A 770 1.67 -10.29 33.56
C GLU A 770 0.87 -11.02 32.47
N LYS A 771 0.09 -10.27 31.68
CA LYS A 771 -0.62 -10.83 30.53
C LYS A 771 0.37 -11.20 29.42
N LEU A 772 1.37 -10.37 29.13
CA LEU A 772 2.41 -10.68 28.15
C LEU A 772 3.27 -11.89 28.56
N LYS A 773 3.62 -12.01 29.84
CA LYS A 773 4.29 -13.20 30.39
C LYS A 773 3.47 -14.47 30.16
N SER A 774 2.14 -14.40 30.35
CA SER A 774 1.25 -15.54 30.06
C SER A 774 1.19 -15.94 28.58
N LEU A 775 1.54 -15.03 27.67
CA LEU A 775 1.62 -15.26 26.22
C LEU A 775 3.01 -15.74 25.77
N GLY A 776 3.95 -15.87 26.70
CA GLY A 776 5.32 -16.34 26.46
C GLY A 776 6.35 -15.24 26.23
N TYR A 777 6.07 -13.98 26.58
CA TYR A 777 7.06 -12.89 26.56
C TYR A 777 7.72 -12.78 27.93
N LEU A 778 8.93 -13.34 28.06
CA LEU A 778 9.61 -13.46 29.36
C LEU A 778 10.83 -12.55 29.50
N LYS A 779 11.42 -12.13 28.38
CA LYS A 779 12.67 -11.36 28.35
C LYS A 779 12.58 -10.24 27.33
N ASP A 780 13.34 -9.18 27.58
CA ASP A 780 13.58 -8.09 26.63
C ASP A 780 14.65 -8.46 25.58
N ILE A 781 14.86 -7.55 24.62
CA ILE A 781 15.86 -7.70 23.55
C ILE A 781 17.31 -7.86 24.03
N HIS A 782 17.60 -7.48 25.28
CA HIS A 782 18.91 -7.60 25.89
C HIS A 782 19.05 -8.89 26.73
N GLY A 783 17.98 -9.70 26.78
CA GLY A 783 17.91 -10.95 27.54
C GLY A 783 17.58 -10.78 29.02
N ASN A 784 17.25 -9.56 29.47
CA ASN A 784 16.84 -9.32 30.86
C ASN A 784 15.39 -9.76 31.07
N PRO A 785 15.00 -10.20 32.28
CA PRO A 785 13.61 -10.51 32.60
C PRO A 785 12.67 -9.31 32.36
N LEU A 786 11.44 -9.59 31.91
CA LEU A 786 10.40 -8.58 31.73
C LEU A 786 9.83 -8.13 33.09
N GLU A 787 10.16 -6.91 33.49
CA GLU A 787 9.82 -6.29 34.78
C GLU A 787 9.24 -4.87 34.64
N ASN A 788 9.51 -4.18 33.53
CA ASN A 788 9.08 -2.81 33.25
C ASN A 788 8.30 -2.71 31.92
N GLU A 789 7.32 -1.80 31.85
CA GLU A 789 6.48 -1.54 30.68
C GLU A 789 7.19 -0.76 29.57
N ASP A 790 8.35 -0.16 29.85
CA ASP A 790 9.22 0.52 28.88
C ASP A 790 10.27 -0.40 28.24
N GLN A 791 10.39 -1.66 28.69
CA GLN A 791 11.30 -2.62 28.07
C GLN A 791 10.85 -2.96 26.65
N VAL A 792 11.81 -3.01 25.72
CA VAL A 792 11.56 -3.38 24.34
C VAL A 792 11.55 -4.92 24.22
N LEU A 793 10.48 -5.46 23.66
CA LEU A 793 10.26 -6.87 23.41
C LEU A 793 10.31 -7.14 21.89
N GLU A 794 10.90 -8.27 21.48
CA GLU A 794 10.82 -8.76 20.10
C GLU A 794 9.47 -9.42 19.85
N LEU A 795 8.73 -8.96 18.83
CA LEU A 795 7.40 -9.43 18.48
C LEU A 795 7.46 -10.83 17.87
N LYS A 796 6.70 -11.79 18.44
CA LYS A 796 6.57 -13.13 17.85
C LYS A 796 5.83 -13.05 16.51
N VAL A 797 6.24 -13.88 15.55
CA VAL A 797 5.94 -13.64 14.12
C VAL A 797 4.48 -13.74 13.67
N GLN A 798 3.58 -14.30 14.48
CA GLN A 798 2.13 -14.32 14.21
C GLN A 798 1.32 -13.49 15.22
N ASP A 799 2.00 -12.75 16.10
CA ASP A 799 1.35 -11.83 17.03
C ASP A 799 1.07 -10.49 16.32
N VAL A 800 -0.08 -9.90 16.63
CA VAL A 800 -0.62 -8.71 15.96
C VAL A 800 -1.11 -7.71 17.00
N ILE A 801 -0.82 -6.43 16.75
CA ILE A 801 -1.33 -5.29 17.50
C ILE A 801 -2.36 -4.59 16.60
N VAL A 802 -3.62 -4.63 17.01
CA VAL A 802 -4.74 -4.12 16.20
C VAL A 802 -5.09 -2.67 16.59
N PRO A 803 -5.78 -1.89 15.75
CA PRO A 803 -6.21 -0.56 16.17
C PRO A 803 -7.30 -0.65 17.25
N GLU A 804 -7.41 0.36 18.13
CA GLU A 804 -8.43 0.40 19.20
C GLU A 804 -9.86 0.15 18.67
N SER A 805 -10.18 0.75 17.52
CA SER A 805 -11.47 0.58 16.87
C SER A 805 -11.76 -0.85 16.38
N CYS A 806 -10.72 -1.66 16.15
CA CYS A 806 -10.85 -3.09 15.85
C CYS A 806 -11.23 -3.86 17.13
N MET A 807 -10.60 -3.57 18.27
CA MET A 807 -10.95 -4.18 19.56
C MET A 807 -12.42 -3.93 19.90
N ASP A 808 -12.90 -2.70 19.72
CA ASP A 808 -14.30 -2.35 19.95
C ASP A 808 -15.26 -3.12 19.04
N TYR A 809 -14.88 -3.31 17.77
CA TYR A 809 -15.67 -4.11 16.86
C TYR A 809 -15.63 -5.59 17.24
N PHE A 810 -14.48 -6.14 17.63
CA PHE A 810 -14.34 -7.54 18.02
C PHE A 810 -15.00 -7.87 19.36
N LEU A 811 -15.16 -6.92 20.28
CA LEU A 811 -16.03 -7.11 21.45
C LEU A 811 -17.49 -7.35 21.06
N ASN A 812 -17.96 -6.64 20.03
CA ASN A 812 -19.30 -6.88 19.49
C ASN A 812 -19.40 -8.22 18.75
N VAL A 813 -18.37 -8.59 17.98
CA VAL A 813 -18.34 -9.89 17.28
C VAL A 813 -18.25 -11.05 18.27
N SER A 814 -17.43 -10.97 19.31
CA SER A 814 -17.32 -12.02 20.34
C SER A 814 -18.64 -12.20 21.10
N GLY A 815 -19.31 -11.10 21.46
CA GLY A 815 -20.66 -11.14 22.05
C GLY A 815 -21.70 -11.76 21.12
N PHE A 816 -21.58 -11.51 19.81
CA PHE A 816 -22.39 -12.19 18.78
C PHE A 816 -22.12 -13.70 18.73
N ILE A 817 -20.85 -14.12 18.72
CA ILE A 817 -20.47 -15.53 18.66
C ILE A 817 -20.91 -16.28 19.93
N ASP A 818 -20.76 -15.69 21.11
CA ASP A 818 -21.22 -16.29 22.37
C ASP A 818 -22.75 -16.46 22.40
N ASP A 819 -23.50 -15.44 21.99
CA ASP A 819 -24.95 -15.55 21.86
C ASP A 819 -25.34 -16.56 20.77
N LEU A 820 -24.54 -16.70 19.70
CA LEU A 820 -24.77 -17.68 18.64
C LEU A 820 -24.56 -19.11 19.16
N LEU A 821 -23.49 -19.36 19.90
CA LEU A 821 -23.21 -20.65 20.55
C LEU A 821 -24.33 -21.02 21.52
N GLU A 822 -24.66 -20.13 22.47
CA GLU A 822 -25.65 -20.40 23.50
C GLU A 822 -27.08 -20.52 22.94
N LYS A 823 -27.50 -19.55 22.12
CA LYS A 823 -28.91 -19.44 21.72
C LYS A 823 -29.25 -20.23 20.48
N TYR A 824 -28.33 -20.37 19.53
CA TYR A 824 -28.60 -21.10 18.29
C TYR A 824 -28.08 -22.54 18.34
N TYR A 825 -26.79 -22.73 18.66
CA TYR A 825 -26.18 -24.07 18.67
C TYR A 825 -26.35 -24.84 19.99
N LYS A 826 -26.84 -24.20 21.05
CA LYS A 826 -27.02 -24.78 22.40
C LYS A 826 -25.70 -25.32 22.97
N LYS A 827 -24.61 -24.58 22.77
CA LYS A 827 -23.27 -24.82 23.29
C LYS A 827 -22.89 -23.75 24.30
N ASP A 828 -21.89 -24.03 25.12
CA ASP A 828 -21.37 -23.05 26.07
C ASP A 828 -20.72 -21.86 25.34
N ARG A 829 -20.77 -20.70 25.98
CA ARG A 829 -20.09 -19.49 25.50
C ARG A 829 -18.58 -19.71 25.48
N PHE A 830 -17.90 -19.18 24.47
CA PHE A 830 -16.47 -19.37 24.29
C PHE A 830 -15.67 -18.16 24.81
N TYR A 831 -15.95 -16.97 24.30
CA TYR A 831 -15.13 -15.79 24.54
C TYR A 831 -15.33 -15.25 25.96
N ASN A 832 -16.58 -15.05 26.40
CA ASN A 832 -16.95 -14.50 27.70
C ASN A 832 -16.22 -13.18 28.03
N VAL A 833 -15.95 -12.36 27.01
CA VAL A 833 -15.18 -11.11 27.13
C VAL A 833 -16.11 -9.91 27.32
N ASN A 834 -15.74 -8.99 28.22
CA ASN A 834 -16.46 -7.73 28.43
C ASN A 834 -15.56 -6.50 28.29
N THR A 835 -14.24 -6.68 28.36
CA THR A 835 -13.25 -5.61 28.19
C THR A 835 -12.24 -5.96 27.10
N ARG A 836 -11.56 -4.95 26.57
CA ARG A 836 -10.60 -5.10 25.46
C ARG A 836 -9.44 -6.02 25.86
N GLU A 837 -8.96 -5.91 27.10
CA GLU A 837 -7.87 -6.72 27.63
C GLU A 837 -8.20 -8.21 27.65
N ASN A 838 -9.49 -8.58 27.72
CA ASN A 838 -9.89 -9.99 27.65
C ASN A 838 -9.80 -10.56 26.22
N LEU A 839 -9.79 -9.73 25.18
CA LEU A 839 -9.56 -10.18 23.80
C LEU A 839 -8.09 -10.56 23.53
N VAL A 840 -7.17 -10.10 24.37
CA VAL A 840 -5.73 -10.39 24.25
C VAL A 840 -5.48 -11.89 24.46
N GLY A 841 -4.82 -12.51 23.48
CA GLY A 841 -4.54 -13.93 23.37
C GLY A 841 -5.49 -14.68 22.43
N HIS A 842 -6.61 -14.09 22.02
CA HIS A 842 -7.51 -14.74 21.06
C HIS A 842 -6.97 -14.70 19.63
N LEU A 843 -7.27 -15.76 18.89
CA LEU A 843 -6.82 -15.93 17.51
C LEU A 843 -7.71 -15.22 16.50
N ILE A 844 -7.05 -14.70 15.47
CA ILE A 844 -7.64 -14.03 14.33
C ILE A 844 -7.15 -14.66 13.03
N ILE A 845 -7.84 -14.35 11.94
CA ILE A 845 -7.33 -14.52 10.58
C ILE A 845 -6.92 -13.13 10.09
N GLY A 846 -5.72 -12.98 9.56
CA GLY A 846 -5.34 -11.87 8.69
C GLY A 846 -5.49 -12.29 7.24
N MET A 847 -6.09 -11.46 6.40
CA MET A 847 -6.20 -11.71 4.96
C MET A 847 -6.18 -10.43 4.17
N ALA A 848 -5.38 -10.41 3.11
CA ALA A 848 -5.30 -9.31 2.18
C ALA A 848 -6.47 -9.28 1.17
N PRO A 849 -6.77 -8.13 0.57
CA PRO A 849 -7.57 -8.04 -0.64
C PRO A 849 -6.96 -8.86 -1.77
N HIS A 850 -7.82 -9.40 -2.62
CA HIS A 850 -7.53 -10.22 -3.80
C HIS A 850 -6.84 -11.57 -3.54
N THR A 851 -6.71 -11.99 -2.28
CA THR A 851 -6.18 -13.31 -1.91
C THR A 851 -7.30 -14.27 -1.51
N SER A 852 -6.95 -15.55 -1.37
CA SER A 852 -7.86 -16.62 -0.94
C SER A 852 -7.31 -17.48 0.19
N ALA A 853 -6.08 -17.23 0.63
CA ALA A 853 -5.48 -17.85 1.80
C ALA A 853 -5.39 -16.82 2.95
N GLY A 854 -5.90 -17.20 4.12
CA GLY A 854 -5.71 -16.44 5.36
C GLY A 854 -4.49 -16.92 6.14
N MET A 855 -3.94 -16.05 6.99
CA MET A 855 -2.89 -16.39 7.95
C MET A 855 -3.46 -16.30 9.38
N VAL A 856 -3.25 -17.33 10.20
CA VAL A 856 -3.58 -17.26 11.64
C VAL A 856 -2.69 -16.24 12.32
N GLY A 857 -3.30 -15.34 13.09
CA GLY A 857 -2.60 -14.44 14.00
C GLY A 857 -3.19 -14.49 15.40
N ARG A 858 -2.50 -13.88 16.37
CA ARG A 858 -2.95 -13.75 17.76
C ARG A 858 -2.90 -12.30 18.19
N ILE A 859 -3.99 -11.81 18.79
CA ILE A 859 -4.03 -10.42 19.28
C ILE A 859 -3.20 -10.33 20.56
N ILE A 860 -2.20 -9.46 20.59
CA ILE A 860 -1.39 -9.23 21.80
C ILE A 860 -1.64 -7.89 22.49
N GLY A 861 -2.35 -6.97 21.82
CA GLY A 861 -2.66 -5.65 22.34
C GLY A 861 -3.28 -4.76 21.26
N TYR A 862 -3.38 -3.46 21.55
CA TYR A 862 -3.93 -2.49 20.60
C TYR A 862 -3.20 -1.14 20.66
N SER A 863 -3.22 -0.40 19.55
CA SER A 863 -2.64 0.95 19.44
C SER A 863 -3.73 2.00 19.13
N ASN A 864 -3.43 3.27 19.44
CA ASN A 864 -4.30 4.39 19.12
C ASN A 864 -4.23 4.79 17.63
N ALA A 865 -3.18 4.38 16.92
CA ALA A 865 -3.08 4.60 15.48
C ALA A 865 -4.12 3.78 14.71
N ASN A 866 -4.60 4.31 13.58
CA ASN A 866 -5.57 3.63 12.72
C ASN A 866 -4.90 2.65 11.75
N VAL A 867 -4.03 1.78 12.27
CA VAL A 867 -3.25 0.79 11.51
C VAL A 867 -3.22 -0.54 12.26
N GLY A 868 -3.01 -1.63 11.53
CA GLY A 868 -2.73 -2.95 12.12
C GLY A 868 -1.23 -3.22 12.07
N TYR A 869 -0.57 -3.21 13.23
CA TYR A 869 0.84 -3.56 13.30
C TYR A 869 1.03 -5.07 13.42
N ALA A 870 1.89 -5.64 12.60
CA ALA A 870 2.33 -7.03 12.75
C ALA A 870 3.76 -7.21 12.27
N HIS A 871 4.32 -8.39 12.56
CA HIS A 871 5.64 -8.76 12.05
C HIS A 871 5.67 -8.68 10.51
N PRO A 872 6.75 -8.19 9.88
CA PRO A 872 6.86 -8.11 8.41
C PRO A 872 6.52 -9.43 7.70
N TYR A 873 6.95 -10.57 8.27
CA TYR A 873 6.57 -11.88 7.73
C TYR A 873 5.06 -12.11 7.69
N PHE A 874 4.32 -11.66 8.71
CA PHE A 874 2.88 -11.81 8.76
C PHE A 874 2.21 -11.01 7.64
N HIS A 875 2.67 -9.79 7.36
CA HIS A 875 2.22 -9.01 6.21
C HIS A 875 2.60 -9.67 4.87
N ALA A 876 3.87 -10.05 4.70
CA ALA A 876 4.37 -10.73 3.50
C ALA A 876 3.64 -12.06 3.20
N SER A 877 3.25 -12.83 4.23
CA SER A 877 2.53 -14.10 4.07
C SER A 877 1.16 -13.95 3.40
N LYS A 878 0.64 -12.73 3.33
CA LYS A 878 -0.64 -12.39 2.71
C LYS A 878 -0.46 -11.74 1.34
N ARG A 879 0.75 -11.79 0.75
CA ARG A 879 1.07 -11.27 -0.60
C ARG A 879 0.80 -9.75 -0.74
N ARG A 880 1.09 -9.00 0.33
CA ARG A 880 0.97 -7.53 0.39
C ARG A 880 2.24 -6.92 0.95
N ASN A 881 2.49 -5.70 0.52
CA ASN A 881 3.60 -4.87 0.98
C ASN A 881 3.03 -3.83 1.93
N CYS A 882 3.80 -3.36 2.89
CA CYS A 882 3.34 -2.28 3.76
C CYS A 882 3.50 -0.90 3.09
N ASP A 883 3.24 -0.78 1.79
CA ASP A 883 3.37 0.48 1.04
C ASP A 883 2.09 1.34 1.10
N GLY A 884 1.15 1.01 2.00
CA GLY A 884 -0.19 1.60 2.11
C GLY A 884 -1.31 0.71 1.58
N ASP A 885 -1.08 -0.60 1.54
CA ASP A 885 -2.13 -1.60 1.33
C ASP A 885 -3.00 -1.74 2.60
N GLU A 886 -3.99 -2.62 2.54
CA GLU A 886 -4.95 -2.82 3.61
C GLU A 886 -5.09 -4.31 3.87
N ASP A 887 -5.21 -4.70 5.14
CA ASP A 887 -5.52 -6.05 5.58
C ASP A 887 -6.93 -6.12 6.18
N ALA A 888 -7.54 -7.29 6.08
CA ALA A 888 -8.77 -7.62 6.78
C ALA A 888 -8.49 -8.60 7.93
N PHE A 889 -8.98 -8.25 9.12
CA PHE A 889 -8.96 -9.11 10.30
C PHE A 889 -10.33 -9.70 10.61
N PHE A 890 -10.32 -10.94 11.09
CA PHE A 890 -11.50 -11.75 11.45
C PHE A 890 -11.23 -12.44 12.77
N LEU A 891 -12.23 -12.56 13.65
CA LEU A 891 -12.11 -13.54 14.74
C LEU A 891 -12.14 -14.96 14.17
N LEU A 892 -11.20 -15.81 14.60
CA LEU A 892 -11.01 -17.14 13.99
C LEU A 892 -12.27 -18.02 14.07
N LEU A 893 -12.95 -18.02 15.23
CA LEU A 893 -14.18 -18.79 15.42
C LEU A 893 -15.36 -18.27 14.59
N ASP A 894 -15.46 -16.96 14.35
CA ASP A 894 -16.46 -16.38 13.46
C ASP A 894 -16.32 -16.91 12.04
N ALA A 895 -15.09 -16.95 11.53
CA ALA A 895 -14.81 -17.48 10.20
C ALA A 895 -15.23 -18.96 10.08
N PHE A 896 -14.82 -19.82 11.01
CA PHE A 896 -15.19 -21.24 10.97
C PHE A 896 -16.70 -21.48 11.07
N MET A 897 -17.39 -20.72 11.91
CA MET A 897 -18.83 -20.92 12.15
C MET A 897 -19.73 -20.32 11.07
N ASN A 898 -19.32 -19.22 10.42
CA ASN A 898 -20.23 -18.44 9.58
C ASN A 898 -19.86 -18.41 8.10
N PHE A 899 -18.63 -18.79 7.72
CA PHE A 899 -18.23 -18.88 6.32
C PHE A 899 -18.96 -20.01 5.57
N SER A 900 -19.36 -19.78 4.32
CA SER A 900 -19.74 -20.88 3.42
C SER A 900 -19.42 -20.56 1.96
N LYS A 901 -18.88 -21.55 1.23
CA LYS A 901 -18.60 -21.43 -0.20
C LYS A 901 -19.89 -21.24 -1.01
N ARG A 902 -21.02 -21.72 -0.49
CA ARG A 902 -22.35 -21.64 -1.13
C ARG A 902 -23.00 -20.26 -1.05
N PHE A 903 -22.45 -19.33 -0.25
CA PHE A 903 -22.84 -17.92 -0.23
C PHE A 903 -22.12 -17.07 -1.29
N MET A 904 -20.99 -17.56 -1.81
CA MET A 904 -20.15 -16.78 -2.70
C MET A 904 -20.87 -16.42 -4.01
N PRO A 905 -20.70 -15.19 -4.53
CA PRO A 905 -21.25 -14.80 -5.82
C PRO A 905 -20.78 -15.73 -6.96
N ASP A 906 -21.68 -16.07 -7.88
CA ASP A 906 -21.37 -16.92 -9.06
C ASP A 906 -20.62 -16.17 -10.19
N LYS A 907 -20.36 -14.87 -10.00
CA LYS A 907 -19.65 -14.05 -10.98
C LYS A 907 -18.15 -14.13 -10.75
N ARG A 908 -17.38 -13.98 -11.84
CA ARG A 908 -15.91 -13.85 -11.82
C ARG A 908 -15.45 -12.83 -10.78
N GLY A 909 -14.48 -13.23 -9.97
CA GLY A 909 -13.97 -12.45 -8.84
C GLY A 909 -14.83 -12.54 -7.58
N GLY A 910 -15.84 -13.43 -7.55
CA GLY A 910 -16.71 -13.66 -6.40
C GLY A 910 -16.04 -14.40 -5.25
N GLN A 911 -15.01 -15.20 -5.56
CA GLN A 911 -14.23 -15.97 -4.59
C GLN A 911 -13.00 -15.22 -4.06
N MET A 912 -12.69 -14.04 -4.63
CA MET A 912 -11.63 -13.17 -4.10
C MET A 912 -11.99 -12.68 -2.70
N ASP A 913 -10.98 -12.51 -1.87
CA ASP A 913 -11.08 -12.09 -0.48
C ASP A 913 -11.84 -13.09 0.39
N ALA A 914 -11.98 -14.36 0.02
CA ALA A 914 -12.63 -15.38 0.86
C ALA A 914 -11.56 -16.29 1.49
N PRO A 915 -11.65 -16.65 2.79
CA PRO A 915 -10.69 -17.55 3.41
C PRO A 915 -10.94 -19.00 2.94
N LEU A 916 -10.50 -19.33 1.72
CA LEU A 916 -10.70 -20.65 1.11
C LEU A 916 -9.75 -21.71 1.68
N VAL A 917 -8.64 -21.26 2.28
CA VAL A 917 -7.68 -22.07 3.01
C VAL A 917 -7.05 -21.21 4.10
N LEU A 918 -6.61 -21.83 5.20
CA LEU A 918 -6.01 -21.13 6.33
C LEU A 918 -4.62 -21.70 6.63
N THR A 919 -3.59 -20.86 6.53
CA THR A 919 -2.23 -21.18 6.96
C THR A 919 -2.11 -21.03 8.46
N THR A 920 -1.65 -22.07 9.13
CA THR A 920 -1.58 -22.10 10.60
C THR A 920 -0.23 -21.72 11.17
N ILE A 921 0.86 -22.01 10.46
CA ILE A 921 2.24 -21.72 10.86
C ILE A 921 2.85 -20.84 9.79
N LEU A 922 3.56 -19.79 10.21
CA LEU A 922 4.28 -18.94 9.30
C LEU A 922 5.65 -19.56 8.99
N ASP A 923 5.94 -19.77 7.69
CA ASP A 923 7.27 -20.12 7.19
C ASP A 923 7.82 -18.96 6.34
N PRO A 924 8.88 -18.25 6.77
CA PRO A 924 9.48 -17.15 6.04
C PRO A 924 9.99 -17.53 4.64
N LYS A 925 10.23 -18.82 4.36
CA LYS A 925 10.63 -19.29 3.04
C LYS A 925 9.49 -19.25 2.02
N GLU A 926 8.25 -19.34 2.49
CA GLU A 926 7.03 -19.42 1.68
C GLU A 926 6.22 -18.11 1.67
N VAL A 927 6.78 -17.01 2.18
CA VAL A 927 6.16 -15.68 2.08
C VAL A 927 6.73 -14.91 0.90
N ASP A 928 6.15 -13.74 0.62
CA ASP A 928 6.62 -12.89 -0.47
C ASP A 928 8.11 -12.50 -0.30
N GLY A 929 8.87 -12.61 -1.39
CA GLY A 929 10.32 -12.47 -1.38
C GLY A 929 10.83 -11.06 -1.09
N GLU A 930 9.98 -10.04 -1.16
CA GLU A 930 10.35 -8.67 -0.78
C GLU A 930 10.84 -8.59 0.67
N VAL A 931 10.25 -9.38 1.58
CA VAL A 931 10.69 -9.41 2.99
C VAL A 931 12.07 -10.04 3.15
N HIS A 932 12.52 -10.88 2.20
CA HIS A 932 13.84 -11.51 2.24
C HIS A 932 14.96 -10.47 2.09
N ASN A 933 14.68 -9.35 1.42
CA ASN A 933 15.63 -8.26 1.24
C ASN A 933 15.73 -7.33 2.46
N MET A 934 14.82 -7.44 3.43
CA MET A 934 14.85 -6.62 4.64
C MET A 934 16.14 -6.86 5.41
N ASP A 935 16.81 -5.79 5.80
CA ASP A 935 18.02 -5.82 6.62
C ASP A 935 17.69 -6.15 8.09
N SER A 936 18.57 -6.89 8.76
CA SER A 936 18.35 -7.44 10.10
C SER A 936 19.45 -7.07 11.11
N MET A 937 20.26 -6.08 10.78
CA MET A 937 21.42 -5.64 11.58
C MET A 937 21.03 -4.58 12.62
N TRP A 938 21.75 -4.58 13.75
CA TRP A 938 21.62 -3.56 14.80
C TRP A 938 22.33 -2.25 14.46
N GLU A 939 23.37 -2.29 13.63
CA GLU A 939 24.11 -1.12 13.16
C GLU A 939 24.65 -1.40 11.77
N TYR A 940 24.67 -0.40 10.88
CA TYR A 940 25.33 -0.54 9.57
C TYR A 940 26.86 -0.40 9.69
N PRO A 941 27.64 -1.14 8.87
CA PRO A 941 29.10 -1.08 8.91
C PRO A 941 29.64 0.25 8.34
N LEU A 942 30.85 0.65 8.74
CA LEU A 942 31.50 1.86 8.20
C LEU A 942 31.64 1.81 6.67
N GLU A 943 32.02 0.63 6.16
CA GLU A 943 32.21 0.36 4.73
C GLU A 943 30.94 0.63 3.91
N PHE A 944 29.74 0.45 4.48
CA PHE A 944 28.48 0.78 3.80
C PHE A 944 28.39 2.28 3.50
N TYR A 945 28.68 3.12 4.50
CA TYR A 945 28.59 4.57 4.36
C TYR A 945 29.63 5.10 3.37
N GLU A 946 30.86 4.59 3.41
CA GLU A 946 31.93 4.97 2.49
C GLU A 946 31.57 4.59 1.04
N LYS A 947 31.13 3.35 0.81
CA LYS A 947 30.71 2.88 -0.52
C LYS A 947 29.45 3.56 -1.04
N SER A 948 28.59 4.07 -0.16
CA SER A 948 27.39 4.80 -0.60
C SER A 948 27.74 6.05 -1.42
N LEU A 949 28.91 6.65 -1.18
CA LEU A 949 29.37 7.85 -1.90
C LEU A 949 29.70 7.58 -3.37
N GLU A 950 30.05 6.33 -3.72
CA GLU A 950 30.45 5.92 -5.07
C GLU A 950 29.25 5.65 -6.00
N GLY A 951 28.02 5.57 -5.47
CA GLY A 951 26.84 5.28 -6.29
C GLY A 951 26.80 3.84 -6.80
N ILE A 952 27.02 2.87 -5.91
CA ILE A 952 27.15 1.45 -6.27
C ILE A 952 25.79 0.75 -6.37
N ALA A 953 25.70 -0.28 -7.20
CA ALA A 953 24.53 -1.15 -7.24
C ALA A 953 24.33 -1.88 -5.89
N PRO A 954 23.09 -1.98 -5.36
CA PRO A 954 22.84 -2.52 -4.02
C PRO A 954 23.33 -3.98 -3.88
N LYS A 955 23.29 -4.77 -4.95
CA LYS A 955 23.72 -6.18 -4.93
C LYS A 955 25.21 -6.37 -4.66
N GLU A 956 26.05 -5.39 -4.98
CA GLU A 956 27.48 -5.45 -4.71
C GLU A 956 27.78 -5.23 -3.23
N ILE A 957 26.98 -4.39 -2.58
CA ILE A 957 27.01 -4.10 -1.14
C ILE A 957 26.39 -5.24 -0.31
N LYS A 958 25.54 -6.09 -0.90
CA LYS A 958 24.87 -7.20 -0.19
C LYS A 958 25.82 -8.08 0.63
N LYS A 959 27.08 -8.24 0.19
CA LYS A 959 28.08 -9.07 0.88
C LYS A 959 28.42 -8.60 2.31
N ILE A 960 28.24 -7.31 2.60
CA ILE A 960 28.53 -6.70 3.90
C ILE A 960 27.25 -6.37 4.69
N MET A 961 26.08 -6.65 4.12
CA MET A 961 24.78 -6.38 4.73
C MET A 961 24.08 -7.71 5.03
N GLU A 962 23.63 -7.92 6.27
CA GLU A 962 22.82 -9.10 6.61
C GLU A 962 21.34 -8.86 6.32
N THR A 963 20.75 -9.70 5.49
CA THR A 963 19.32 -9.68 5.13
C THR A 963 18.57 -10.88 5.70
N ILE A 964 17.24 -10.86 5.67
CA ILE A 964 16.42 -12.00 6.08
C ILE A 964 16.72 -13.24 5.23
N GLU A 965 17.03 -13.09 3.93
CA GLU A 965 17.42 -14.20 3.06
C GLU A 965 18.58 -15.01 3.65
N ASP A 966 19.54 -14.34 4.29
CA ASP A 966 20.71 -14.96 4.91
C ASP A 966 20.37 -15.75 6.18
N ARG A 967 19.17 -15.58 6.74
CA ARG A 967 18.68 -16.25 7.95
C ARG A 967 17.73 -17.41 7.68
N LEU A 968 17.22 -17.56 6.46
CA LEU A 968 16.28 -18.63 6.10
C LEU A 968 16.86 -20.02 6.42
N ASP A 969 15.98 -20.95 6.83
CA ASP A 969 16.31 -22.33 7.25
C ASP A 969 17.23 -22.45 8.49
N LYS A 970 17.57 -21.35 9.18
CA LYS A 970 18.31 -21.34 10.46
C LYS A 970 17.37 -21.15 11.66
N ASP A 971 17.80 -21.58 12.83
CA ASP A 971 17.03 -21.39 14.08
C ASP A 971 16.74 -19.91 14.38
N SER A 972 17.61 -19.01 13.93
CA SER A 972 17.53 -17.55 14.10
C SER A 972 16.60 -16.84 13.10
N GLN A 973 15.85 -17.56 12.26
CA GLN A 973 15.00 -16.92 11.24
C GLN A 973 13.82 -16.14 11.84
N TYR A 974 13.43 -16.45 13.09
CA TYR A 974 12.29 -15.85 13.79
C TYR A 974 12.68 -14.92 14.95
N GLU A 975 13.97 -14.84 15.29
CA GLU A 975 14.45 -14.20 16.52
C GLU A 975 15.78 -13.45 16.27
N GLY A 976 16.04 -12.42 17.06
CA GLY A 976 17.23 -11.58 16.98
C GLY A 976 17.28 -10.66 15.75
N ILE A 977 16.13 -10.23 15.21
CA ILE A 977 16.06 -9.33 14.05
C ILE A 977 16.35 -7.89 14.49
N GLY A 978 17.57 -7.41 14.25
CA GLY A 978 17.99 -6.07 14.69
C GLY A 978 17.30 -4.92 13.95
N TYR A 979 17.38 -3.74 14.58
CA TYR A 979 17.02 -2.45 14.01
C TYR A 979 18.07 -1.40 14.44
N THR A 980 18.24 -0.33 13.65
CA THR A 980 19.29 0.67 13.86
C THR A 980 18.84 1.95 14.56
N HIS A 981 17.55 2.29 14.50
CA HIS A 981 17.00 3.52 15.09
C HIS A 981 15.88 3.22 16.07
N GLU A 982 15.90 3.85 17.23
CA GLU A 982 14.84 3.73 18.23
C GLU A 982 13.70 4.72 17.95
N THR A 983 12.50 4.44 18.47
CA THR A 983 11.39 5.40 18.50
C THR A 983 10.78 5.39 19.90
N SER A 984 10.40 6.55 20.45
CA SER A 984 9.81 6.58 21.80
C SER A 984 8.50 5.80 21.85
N LYS A 985 7.60 6.02 20.88
CA LYS A 985 6.37 5.24 20.68
C LYS A 985 6.07 5.01 19.20
N ILE A 986 5.59 3.82 18.89
CA ILE A 986 5.22 3.42 17.52
C ILE A 986 4.02 4.20 16.93
N ASP A 987 3.21 4.86 17.77
CA ASP A 987 2.05 5.68 17.41
C ASP A 987 2.17 7.17 17.77
N GLU A 988 3.39 7.66 18.04
CA GLU A 988 3.68 9.07 18.36
C GLU A 988 3.51 9.98 17.12
N GLY A 989 2.28 10.37 16.79
CA GLY A 989 2.00 11.24 15.64
C GLY A 989 0.50 11.58 15.50
N PRO A 990 0.11 12.37 14.49
CA PRO A 990 -1.30 12.53 14.15
C PRO A 990 -1.97 11.16 13.89
N LEU A 991 -3.01 10.84 14.66
CA LEU A 991 -3.72 9.55 14.56
C LEU A 991 -4.71 9.47 13.39
N VAL A 992 -5.15 10.64 12.90
CA VAL A 992 -6.13 10.77 11.81
C VAL A 992 -5.64 11.80 10.81
N CYS A 993 -5.53 11.42 9.54
CA CYS A 993 -5.14 12.34 8.49
C CYS A 993 -6.18 13.45 8.31
N ALA A 994 -5.72 14.71 8.20
CA ALA A 994 -6.57 15.87 7.96
C ALA A 994 -7.48 15.73 6.73
N TYR A 995 -7.08 14.94 5.73
CA TYR A 995 -7.92 14.66 4.56
C TYR A 995 -9.29 14.05 4.94
N LYS A 996 -9.36 13.27 6.02
CA LYS A 996 -10.60 12.64 6.48
C LYS A 996 -11.47 13.58 7.30
N THR A 997 -10.87 14.55 7.99
CA THR A 997 -11.59 15.51 8.85
C THR A 997 -12.14 16.68 8.05
N LEU A 998 -11.44 17.10 6.98
CA LEU A 998 -11.90 18.14 6.07
C LEU A 998 -13.17 17.71 5.31
N GLY A 999 -14.15 18.62 5.24
CA GLY A 999 -15.46 18.34 4.68
C GLY A 999 -15.48 18.46 3.17
N SER A 1000 -15.51 19.69 2.67
CA SER A 1000 -15.71 19.97 1.25
C SER A 1000 -14.44 19.75 0.42
N MET A 1001 -14.59 19.46 -0.88
CA MET A 1001 -13.44 19.33 -1.78
C MET A 1001 -12.66 20.66 -1.90
N MET A 1002 -13.34 21.79 -1.77
CA MET A 1002 -12.73 23.12 -1.76
C MET A 1002 -11.82 23.34 -0.56
N GLU A 1003 -12.27 22.97 0.63
CA GLU A 1003 -11.46 23.02 1.85
C GLU A 1003 -10.20 22.15 1.70
N LYS A 1004 -10.37 20.92 1.20
CA LYS A 1004 -9.28 19.98 0.96
C LYS A 1004 -8.23 20.52 -0.03
N THR A 1005 -8.66 21.08 -1.16
CA THR A 1005 -7.74 21.68 -2.14
C THR A 1005 -7.05 22.92 -1.57
N SER A 1006 -7.76 23.76 -0.84
CA SER A 1006 -7.19 24.96 -0.23
C SER A 1006 -6.14 24.62 0.83
N ALA A 1007 -6.42 23.61 1.67
CA ALA A 1007 -5.48 23.10 2.66
C ALA A 1007 -4.25 22.46 1.99
N GLN A 1008 -4.44 21.67 0.92
CA GLN A 1008 -3.33 21.14 0.12
C GLN A 1008 -2.39 22.24 -0.40
N LEU A 1009 -2.94 23.33 -0.94
CA LEU A 1009 -2.14 24.43 -1.49
C LEU A 1009 -1.55 25.33 -0.39
N ALA A 1010 -2.19 25.39 0.78
CA ALA A 1010 -1.61 26.06 1.95
C ALA A 1010 -0.34 25.34 2.42
N VAL A 1011 -0.35 24.00 2.47
CA VAL A 1011 0.84 23.20 2.78
C VAL A 1011 1.93 23.42 1.73
N ALA A 1012 1.58 23.39 0.43
CA ALA A 1012 2.56 23.65 -0.64
C ALA A 1012 3.16 25.07 -0.59
N LYS A 1013 2.42 26.07 -0.10
CA LYS A 1013 2.97 27.41 0.10
C LYS A 1013 3.91 27.48 1.31
N LYS A 1014 3.67 26.69 2.35
CA LYS A 1014 4.51 26.66 3.55
C LYS A 1014 5.87 26.03 3.29
N ILE A 1015 6.03 25.14 2.33
CA ILE A 1015 7.26 24.34 2.18
C ILE A 1015 8.16 24.91 1.08
N ARG A 1016 9.44 25.14 1.40
CA ARG A 1016 10.46 25.61 0.42
C ARG A 1016 10.64 24.65 -0.77
N ALA A 1017 10.53 23.35 -0.53
CA ALA A 1017 10.71 22.30 -1.51
C ALA A 1017 9.50 22.11 -2.46
N THR A 1018 8.50 22.99 -2.39
CA THR A 1018 7.31 22.95 -3.24
C THR A 1018 7.10 24.20 -4.08
N ASP A 1019 6.51 24.00 -5.26
CA ASP A 1019 6.02 25.04 -6.15
C ASP A 1019 4.49 24.97 -6.18
N GLU A 1020 3.82 25.92 -5.53
CA GLU A 1020 2.37 25.95 -5.43
C GLU A 1020 1.67 26.16 -6.78
N ARG A 1021 2.34 26.81 -7.74
CA ARG A 1021 1.82 27.00 -9.09
C ARG A 1021 1.80 25.65 -9.82
N ASP A 1022 2.92 24.92 -9.81
CA ASP A 1022 2.99 23.60 -10.46
C ASP A 1022 1.97 22.62 -9.85
N VAL A 1023 1.83 22.61 -8.51
CA VAL A 1023 0.84 21.78 -7.82
C VAL A 1023 -0.59 22.14 -8.26
N ALA A 1024 -0.92 23.44 -8.33
CA ALA A 1024 -2.23 23.89 -8.80
C ALA A 1024 -2.48 23.47 -10.27
N GLU A 1025 -1.51 23.67 -11.15
CA GLU A 1025 -1.62 23.29 -12.57
C GLU A 1025 -1.87 21.78 -12.73
N LYS A 1026 -1.11 20.94 -12.00
CA LYS A 1026 -1.28 19.48 -12.03
C LYS A 1026 -2.64 19.03 -11.51
N VAL A 1027 -3.16 19.62 -10.42
CA VAL A 1027 -4.50 19.30 -9.90
C VAL A 1027 -5.58 19.63 -10.94
N ILE A 1028 -5.47 20.77 -11.64
CA ILE A 1028 -6.43 21.13 -12.70
C ILE A 1028 -6.38 20.12 -13.83
N GLN A 1029 -5.18 19.81 -14.33
CA GLN A 1029 -5.00 18.97 -15.51
C GLN A 1029 -5.33 17.51 -15.28
N THR A 1030 -4.97 16.96 -14.11
CA THR A 1030 -5.07 15.52 -13.84
C THR A 1030 -6.37 15.12 -13.15
N HIS A 1031 -7.03 16.03 -12.43
CA HIS A 1031 -8.25 15.71 -11.69
C HIS A 1031 -9.47 16.50 -12.19
N PHE A 1032 -9.40 17.84 -12.21
CA PHE A 1032 -10.60 18.65 -12.49
C PHE A 1032 -11.02 18.63 -13.95
N VAL A 1033 -10.10 18.85 -14.89
CA VAL A 1033 -10.40 18.88 -16.33
C VAL A 1033 -10.94 17.53 -16.83
N PRO A 1034 -10.35 16.37 -16.50
CA PRO A 1034 -10.90 15.07 -16.87
C PRO A 1034 -12.30 14.83 -16.32
N ASP A 1035 -12.58 15.20 -15.06
CA ASP A 1035 -13.90 15.04 -14.45
C ASP A 1035 -14.95 15.96 -15.09
N LEU A 1036 -14.62 17.23 -15.35
CA LEU A 1036 -15.51 18.17 -16.04
C LEU A 1036 -15.88 17.68 -17.44
N ILE A 1037 -14.88 17.30 -18.25
CA ILE A 1037 -15.11 16.80 -19.62
C ILE A 1037 -15.86 15.45 -19.58
N GLY A 1038 -15.49 14.56 -18.66
CA GLY A 1038 -16.12 13.25 -18.49
C GLY A 1038 -17.60 13.39 -18.12
N ASN A 1039 -17.92 14.23 -17.13
CA ASN A 1039 -19.31 14.48 -16.72
C ASN A 1039 -20.11 15.20 -17.82
N LEU A 1040 -19.50 16.13 -18.57
CA LEU A 1040 -20.12 16.80 -19.72
C LEU A 1040 -20.49 15.80 -20.83
N ARG A 1041 -19.56 14.91 -21.19
CA ARG A 1041 -19.80 13.82 -22.15
C ARG A 1041 -20.85 12.85 -21.64
N ALA A 1042 -20.77 12.42 -20.38
CA ALA A 1042 -21.74 11.54 -19.77
C ALA A 1042 -23.14 12.16 -19.74
N PHE A 1043 -23.25 13.45 -19.44
CA PHE A 1043 -24.51 14.19 -19.40
C PHE A 1043 -25.21 14.21 -20.76
N SER A 1044 -24.47 14.38 -21.86
CA SER A 1044 -25.05 14.39 -23.22
C SER A 1044 -25.48 13.00 -23.71
N ARG A 1045 -24.87 11.92 -23.21
CA ARG A 1045 -25.17 10.53 -23.59
C ARG A 1045 -26.15 9.81 -22.65
N GLN A 1046 -26.56 10.44 -21.55
CA GLN A 1046 -27.25 9.75 -20.47
C GLN A 1046 -28.67 9.27 -20.79
N GLY A 1047 -29.09 8.23 -20.05
CA GLY A 1047 -30.49 7.82 -19.97
C GLY A 1047 -31.24 8.47 -18.79
N VAL A 1048 -32.47 8.02 -18.55
CA VAL A 1048 -33.33 8.48 -17.45
C VAL A 1048 -33.84 7.30 -16.63
N ARG A 1049 -34.05 7.51 -15.32
CA ARG A 1049 -34.52 6.46 -14.39
C ARG A 1049 -35.76 6.88 -13.57
N CYS A 1050 -36.70 5.95 -13.31
CA CYS A 1050 -37.76 6.12 -12.29
C CYS A 1050 -37.25 5.66 -10.92
N LYS A 1051 -37.83 6.22 -9.85
CA LYS A 1051 -37.71 5.70 -8.48
C LYS A 1051 -38.08 4.21 -8.34
N CYS A 1052 -38.93 3.67 -9.20
CA CYS A 1052 -39.27 2.24 -9.25
C CYS A 1052 -38.17 1.35 -9.87
N GLY A 1053 -37.04 1.93 -10.29
CA GLY A 1053 -35.92 1.21 -10.90
C GLY A 1053 -35.99 1.04 -12.41
N ALA A 1054 -37.08 1.44 -13.08
CA ALA A 1054 -37.15 1.43 -14.55
C ALA A 1054 -36.13 2.42 -15.15
N LYS A 1055 -35.34 1.96 -16.12
CA LYS A 1055 -34.38 2.77 -16.88
C LYS A 1055 -34.86 2.91 -18.33
N TYR A 1056 -34.67 4.09 -18.91
CA TYR A 1056 -34.96 4.37 -20.31
C TYR A 1056 -33.76 5.07 -20.95
N ARG A 1057 -33.38 4.65 -22.15
CA ARG A 1057 -32.30 5.29 -22.92
C ARG A 1057 -32.63 6.75 -23.28
N ARG A 1058 -33.92 7.07 -23.47
CA ARG A 1058 -34.41 8.41 -23.80
C ARG A 1058 -35.63 8.74 -22.95
N MET A 1059 -35.88 10.04 -22.76
CA MET A 1059 -37.08 10.50 -22.07
C MET A 1059 -38.33 10.08 -22.87
N PRO A 1060 -39.26 9.31 -22.28
CA PRO A 1060 -40.56 9.05 -22.90
C PRO A 1060 -41.27 10.38 -23.16
N LEU A 1061 -41.95 10.51 -24.31
CA LEU A 1061 -42.66 11.75 -24.68
C LEU A 1061 -43.67 12.25 -23.64
N LYS A 1062 -44.25 11.33 -22.84
CA LYS A 1062 -45.15 11.68 -21.73
C LYS A 1062 -44.44 12.32 -20.52
N GLY A 1063 -43.11 12.36 -20.47
CA GLY A 1063 -42.32 12.90 -19.35
C GLY A 1063 -42.36 12.08 -18.05
N VAL A 1064 -43.14 11.00 -18.01
CA VAL A 1064 -43.32 10.12 -16.85
C VAL A 1064 -42.93 8.69 -17.19
N CYS A 1065 -42.63 7.92 -16.15
CA CYS A 1065 -42.33 6.51 -16.30
C CYS A 1065 -43.56 5.70 -16.74
N ARG A 1066 -43.36 4.80 -17.70
CA ARG A 1066 -44.41 3.92 -18.23
C ARG A 1066 -44.87 2.84 -17.24
N LYS A 1067 -44.09 2.54 -16.19
CA LYS A 1067 -44.44 1.54 -15.16
C LYS A 1067 -45.11 2.15 -13.93
N CYS A 1068 -44.50 3.22 -13.38
CA CYS A 1068 -44.85 3.77 -12.06
C CYS A 1068 -45.65 5.08 -12.14
N GLY A 1069 -45.78 5.71 -13.32
CA GLY A 1069 -46.36 7.05 -13.49
C GLY A 1069 -45.55 8.20 -12.87
N SER A 1070 -44.48 7.90 -12.12
CA SER A 1070 -43.65 8.90 -11.45
C SER A 1070 -42.73 9.66 -12.42
N ARG A 1071 -42.27 10.82 -11.98
CA ARG A 1071 -41.27 11.64 -12.70
C ARG A 1071 -39.96 10.88 -12.88
N LEU A 1072 -39.39 11.01 -14.07
CA LEU A 1072 -38.09 10.46 -14.41
C LEU A 1072 -36.98 11.42 -14.01
N ILE A 1073 -35.88 10.86 -13.53
CA ILE A 1073 -34.71 11.60 -13.04
C ILE A 1073 -33.54 11.30 -13.96
N LEU A 1074 -32.75 12.34 -14.27
CA LEU A 1074 -31.46 12.21 -14.96
C LEU A 1074 -30.49 11.40 -14.10
N THR A 1075 -29.62 10.62 -14.73
CA THR A 1075 -28.57 9.88 -14.04
C THR A 1075 -27.39 10.77 -13.65
N VAL A 1076 -27.06 11.75 -14.49
CA VAL A 1076 -26.05 12.79 -14.27
C VAL A 1076 -26.78 14.14 -14.18
N SER A 1077 -26.61 14.83 -13.06
CA SER A 1077 -27.25 16.14 -12.83
C SER A 1077 -26.40 17.30 -13.35
N LYS A 1078 -27.02 18.45 -13.63
CA LYS A 1078 -26.32 19.69 -13.99
C LYS A 1078 -25.20 20.03 -12.99
N GLY A 1079 -25.50 19.96 -11.69
CA GLY A 1079 -24.53 20.25 -10.64
C GLY A 1079 -23.33 19.29 -10.60
N ALA A 1080 -23.45 18.08 -11.17
CA ALA A 1080 -22.29 17.18 -11.31
C ALA A 1080 -21.35 17.66 -12.43
N VAL A 1081 -21.88 18.28 -13.49
CA VAL A 1081 -21.09 18.82 -14.60
C VAL A 1081 -20.37 20.11 -14.21
N GLU A 1082 -21.00 20.97 -13.39
CA GLU A 1082 -20.44 22.26 -12.97
C GLU A 1082 -19.55 22.17 -11.71
N LYS A 1083 -19.50 21.01 -11.05
CA LYS A 1083 -18.96 20.82 -9.68
C LYS A 1083 -17.59 21.47 -9.43
N TYR A 1084 -16.68 21.43 -10.41
CA TYR A 1084 -15.29 21.91 -10.29
C TYR A 1084 -14.97 23.13 -11.15
N MET A 1085 -15.94 23.68 -11.89
CA MET A 1085 -15.65 24.73 -12.88
C MET A 1085 -15.16 26.02 -12.20
N ASP A 1086 -15.95 26.55 -11.27
CA ASP A 1086 -15.63 27.79 -10.56
C ASP A 1086 -14.36 27.64 -9.70
N VAL A 1087 -14.18 26.46 -9.10
CA VAL A 1087 -12.99 26.09 -8.33
C VAL A 1087 -11.74 26.14 -9.19
N SER A 1088 -11.81 25.53 -10.38
CA SER A 1088 -10.67 25.46 -11.30
C SER A 1088 -10.27 26.85 -11.81
N GLN A 1089 -11.24 27.71 -12.15
CA GLN A 1089 -10.97 29.08 -12.59
C GLN A 1089 -10.34 29.92 -11.47
N THR A 1090 -10.95 29.90 -10.28
CA THR A 1090 -10.45 30.63 -9.11
C THR A 1090 -9.02 30.21 -8.77
N MET A 1091 -8.74 28.90 -8.84
CA MET A 1091 -7.41 28.36 -8.57
C MET A 1091 -6.39 28.75 -9.66
N ALA A 1092 -6.78 28.68 -10.94
CA ALA A 1092 -5.94 29.08 -12.06
C ALA A 1092 -5.56 30.58 -12.01
N GLU A 1093 -6.48 31.44 -11.56
CA GLU A 1093 -6.23 32.87 -11.36
C GLU A 1093 -5.35 33.12 -10.13
N LYS A 1094 -5.74 32.58 -8.97
CA LYS A 1094 -5.06 32.82 -7.69
C LYS A 1094 -3.59 32.39 -7.69
N TYR A 1095 -3.27 31.27 -8.33
CA TYR A 1095 -1.91 30.71 -8.38
C TYR A 1095 -1.20 30.99 -9.72
N ASN A 1096 -1.75 31.90 -10.52
CA ASN A 1096 -1.19 32.31 -11.81
C ASN A 1096 -0.78 31.13 -12.73
N ALA A 1097 -1.70 30.21 -12.97
CA ALA A 1097 -1.51 29.09 -13.88
C ALA A 1097 -1.20 29.56 -15.32
N SER A 1098 -0.57 28.68 -16.11
CA SER A 1098 -0.29 28.92 -17.53
C SER A 1098 -1.53 29.32 -18.35
N ASP A 1099 -1.32 30.21 -19.33
CA ASP A 1099 -2.41 30.72 -20.18
C ASP A 1099 -3.14 29.61 -20.92
N TYR A 1100 -2.44 28.54 -21.28
CA TYR A 1100 -3.04 27.34 -21.87
C TYR A 1100 -4.12 26.74 -20.96
N ILE A 1101 -3.86 26.60 -19.66
CA ILE A 1101 -4.82 26.06 -18.69
C ILE A 1101 -6.01 27.00 -18.54
N LYS A 1102 -5.76 28.31 -18.41
CA LYS A 1102 -6.81 29.33 -18.30
C LYS A 1102 -7.75 29.29 -19.51
N GLN A 1103 -7.20 29.31 -20.73
CA GLN A 1103 -7.97 29.22 -21.97
C GLN A 1103 -8.73 27.90 -22.09
N ARG A 1104 -8.11 26.77 -21.71
CA ARG A 1104 -8.77 25.46 -21.73
C ARG A 1104 -9.98 25.42 -20.80
N LEU A 1105 -9.88 26.03 -19.62
CA LEU A 1105 -11.00 26.15 -18.69
C LEU A 1105 -12.12 27.06 -19.23
N GLU A 1106 -11.79 28.16 -19.89
CA GLU A 1106 -12.77 29.03 -20.57
C GLU A 1106 -13.53 28.28 -21.67
N ILE A 1107 -12.84 27.48 -22.49
CA ILE A 1107 -13.47 26.66 -23.53
C ILE A 1107 -14.43 25.64 -22.91
N ILE A 1108 -14.03 24.96 -21.83
CA ILE A 1108 -14.89 24.01 -21.12
C ILE A 1108 -16.12 24.71 -20.57
N LYS A 1109 -15.94 25.88 -19.94
CA LYS A 1109 -17.04 26.70 -19.42
C LYS A 1109 -18.01 27.12 -20.51
N SER A 1110 -17.51 27.62 -21.64
CA SER A 1110 -18.33 27.95 -22.81
C SER A 1110 -19.14 26.74 -23.31
N GLY A 1111 -18.53 25.54 -23.31
CA GLY A 1111 -19.21 24.30 -23.63
C GLY A 1111 -20.32 23.92 -22.64
N ILE A 1112 -20.10 24.12 -21.35
CA ILE A 1112 -21.10 23.92 -20.29
C ILE A 1112 -22.24 24.93 -20.44
N ASP A 1113 -21.92 26.21 -20.60
CA ASP A 1113 -22.89 27.30 -20.72
C ASP A 1113 -23.77 27.12 -21.96
N SER A 1114 -23.19 26.73 -23.09
CA SER A 1114 -23.93 26.43 -24.33
C SER A 1114 -25.00 25.34 -24.16
N LEU A 1115 -24.79 24.37 -23.26
CA LEU A 1115 -25.77 23.31 -22.99
C LEU A 1115 -26.87 23.73 -22.01
N PHE A 1116 -26.56 24.59 -21.03
CA PHE A 1116 -27.44 24.87 -19.90
C PHE A 1116 -28.04 26.27 -19.86
N VAL A 1117 -27.38 27.24 -20.49
CA VAL A 1117 -27.84 28.63 -20.55
C VAL A 1117 -28.67 28.80 -21.81
N ASN A 1118 -29.93 29.19 -21.64
CA ASN A 1118 -30.82 29.50 -22.75
C ASN A 1118 -30.89 31.01 -22.89
N ASP A 1119 -30.36 31.57 -23.98
CA ASP A 1119 -30.32 33.02 -24.22
C ASP A 1119 -31.69 33.71 -24.17
N LYS A 1120 -32.80 32.95 -24.31
CA LYS A 1120 -34.17 33.46 -24.19
C LYS A 1120 -34.67 33.62 -22.74
N ARG A 1121 -33.99 33.06 -21.75
CA ARG A 1121 -34.32 33.12 -20.32
C ARG A 1121 -33.05 33.29 -19.48
N LYS A 1122 -32.36 34.42 -19.65
CA LYS A 1122 -31.18 34.77 -18.85
C LYS A 1122 -31.64 35.42 -17.54
N GLN A 1123 -31.36 34.79 -16.40
CA GLN A 1123 -31.54 35.43 -15.10
C GLN A 1123 -30.30 36.28 -14.82
N VAL A 1124 -30.48 37.60 -14.86
CA VAL A 1124 -29.41 38.59 -14.71
C VAL A 1124 -29.29 38.95 -13.23
N LYS A 1125 -28.07 39.03 -12.67
CA LYS A 1125 -27.90 39.53 -11.30
C LYS A 1125 -28.11 41.05 -11.34
N ILE A 1126 -28.70 41.62 -10.28
CA ILE A 1126 -28.89 43.07 -10.17
C ILE A 1126 -27.56 43.83 -10.32
N GLU A 1127 -26.46 43.24 -9.83
CA GLU A 1127 -25.10 43.79 -9.93
C GLU A 1127 -24.60 43.93 -11.39
N ASP A 1128 -25.03 43.04 -12.29
CA ASP A 1128 -24.68 43.12 -13.72
C ASP A 1128 -25.42 44.28 -14.43
N PHE A 1129 -26.41 44.89 -13.76
CA PHE A 1129 -27.10 46.09 -14.23
C PHE A 1129 -26.39 47.38 -13.77
N PHE A 1130 -25.45 47.27 -12.83
CA PHE A 1130 -24.69 48.38 -12.25
C PHE A 1130 -23.22 48.42 -12.70
N LYS A 1131 -22.76 47.46 -13.50
CA LYS A 1131 -21.54 47.53 -14.31
C LYS A 1131 -21.90 48.02 -15.70
#